data_AF-A0AAJ1SUA3-F1
#
_entry.id   AF-A0AAJ1SUA3-F1
#
_cell.length_a   1.000
_cell.length_b   1.000
_cell.length_c   1.000
_cell.angle_alpha   90.00
_cell.angle_beta   90.00
_cell.angle_gamma   90.00
#
_symmetry.space_group_name_H-M   'P 1'
#
loop_
_entity.id
_entity.type
_entity.pdbx_description
1 polymer ?
#
loop_
_entity_poly.entity_id
_entity_poly.type
_entity_poly.pdbx_seq_one_letter_code
_entity_poly.pdbx_strand_id
1 'polypeptide(L)'
;MINFIGGKAPESFPEGLYELLRTEELDKKLRERPDITAQFASTEADNVPAFLARHVARAVEIAVSDASPEDRVGLVNRVLRQLNVTDTVAPGPTVLHSLHRPDALKRRQLRRPTTRLSDSALLTNSKDDPNLAAELRAEMESADTVDLLCAFVRWTGLRLLQPALEQLKERGAKLRVITTTYMGATERRAIDELVNRYGAEVKISYETRATRLHAKAWLFRRNTGFDTAYVGSSNLSQAALLDGLEWNVRLSSVATPALLQKFEVTFDSYWEQRAFQSYDPERDGEKLDAALERNGGRRTAVPDAPTGLEVQPFLHQEEMLEDLEAERLKGFNHNLLVAATGTGKTVIAALDYKRLSEGAGRDLKLLFVAHRREILKQAMRTYRDVMQDGVFGELYVGEHKPREWKHIFASVQSLSSLGIEQLKPDFFDVVVIDEFHHAMAPTYRRLLDHLKPQQLLGLTATPERGDGVDVAKQFFEGRTASELRLWDALDADLLVPFHYFGVSDDVDLSQLEWKRGNYDTTQLSALYTGNDARAAKVIRELRDKVTSTDHMRAIGFSVSVQHAHYMAEVFNRAGIASVAVDGTTDNADREEALRRLGQREINCIFAVDLFNEGLDLPQVDTILLLRPTQSATIFLQQLGRGLRRAEGKAVLTVLDFIGQQRREFRFDLRYRALTGYGRKELEKAVEEEFPYLPSGSQIVLDRVAQKVVLDNIKAQLRFNRAQLVRDIASYAETELEAYLERSGNDVKTIYRSTRDSWTGYLRQAELIDGFSPLEAVLSGRIQVLSDADEKKLLGRMAALIHVDDPERAAAYSMLVTPDAPRYAELGMREQAFARMLFYTLWDDGGGFKTYDDGLDYLRSYQFVCSEIRQVVKLGVTASKHAAKSLGAGLRHIPLLSHATYRREEVLAALQYASLEQGKNVQHREGVAWCPATATDAFFVTLNKDDKKHSATTMYKDYAISPELFHWESQNATSPGSTTGKRYLDMATHGSKVLIFTRDTADDETGLTVPYTCLGQVDYVQHSGERPIAITWKLRRPMPADVYATAAAVAQ
;
A
#
# COMPACT_ATOMS: atom_id res chain seq x y z
N MET A 1 19.95 -35.60 17.41
CA MET A 1 19.39 -35.57 16.03
C MET A 1 17.92 -35.93 16.18
N ILE A 2 16.92 -35.09 15.91
CA ILE A 2 16.82 -33.72 15.32
C ILE A 2 15.72 -32.96 16.09
N ASN A 3 15.61 -31.63 16.26
CA ASN A 3 16.50 -30.44 16.41
C ASN A 3 15.60 -29.39 17.19
N PHE A 4 15.63 -28.04 17.17
CA PHE A 4 16.46 -26.98 16.56
C PHE A 4 16.27 -25.66 17.37
N ILE A 5 17.14 -25.34 18.34
CA ILE A 5 17.01 -24.09 19.15
C ILE A 5 18.39 -23.48 19.43
N GLY A 6 18.83 -22.56 18.57
CA GLY A 6 20.12 -21.86 18.67
C GLY A 6 21.32 -22.76 18.36
N GLY A 7 22.36 -22.17 17.75
CA GLY A 7 23.63 -22.88 17.56
C GLY A 7 24.29 -23.15 18.91
N LYS A 8 24.52 -24.43 19.26
CA LYS A 8 25.41 -24.78 20.38
C LYS A 8 26.76 -24.10 20.09
N ALA A 9 27.26 -23.29 21.03
CA ALA A 9 28.50 -22.53 20.85
C ALA A 9 29.61 -23.49 20.35
N PRO A 10 30.10 -23.32 19.11
CA PRO A 10 30.89 -24.35 18.45
C PRO A 10 32.28 -24.43 19.08
N GLU A 11 32.87 -25.63 19.09
CA GLU A 11 34.18 -25.88 19.72
C GLU A 11 35.31 -25.08 19.03
N SER A 12 35.10 -24.71 17.77
CA SER A 12 35.81 -23.65 17.06
C SER A 12 34.83 -22.56 16.61
N PHE A 13 35.12 -21.28 16.88
CA PHE A 13 34.39 -20.15 16.31
C PHE A 13 34.99 -19.73 14.95
N PRO A 14 34.38 -20.09 13.80
CA PRO A 14 34.74 -19.49 12.50
C PRO A 14 34.29 -18.01 12.40
N GLU A 15 34.68 -17.35 11.32
CA GLU A 15 34.08 -16.09 10.91
C GLU A 15 32.64 -16.32 10.43
N GLY A 16 31.69 -15.46 10.82
CA GLY A 16 30.26 -15.61 10.50
C GLY A 16 29.33 -14.81 11.41
N LEU A 17 28.03 -14.95 11.19
CA LEU A 17 26.98 -14.32 12.00
C LEU A 17 26.54 -15.24 13.16
N TYR A 18 26.24 -14.63 14.32
CA TYR A 18 25.92 -15.35 15.55
C TYR A 18 24.80 -14.69 16.36
N GLU A 19 23.82 -15.48 16.79
CA GLU A 19 22.77 -15.08 17.75
C GLU A 19 23.01 -15.75 19.12
N LEU A 20 24.14 -15.42 19.75
CA LEU A 20 24.52 -15.99 21.05
C LEU A 20 24.33 -14.97 22.18
N LEU A 21 23.70 -15.39 23.27
CA LEU A 21 23.66 -14.63 24.52
C LEU A 21 25.10 -14.44 25.04
N ARG A 22 25.48 -13.21 25.39
CA ARG A 22 26.79 -12.92 25.97
C ARG A 22 26.87 -13.46 27.40
N THR A 23 27.62 -14.55 27.58
CA THR A 23 27.91 -15.19 28.87
C THR A 23 29.38 -15.03 29.25
N GLU A 24 29.72 -15.21 30.53
CA GLU A 24 31.11 -15.16 31.01
C GLU A 24 32.00 -16.23 30.33
N GLU A 25 31.43 -17.39 29.99
CA GLU A 25 32.13 -18.45 29.26
C GLU A 25 32.40 -18.08 27.80
N LEU A 26 31.46 -17.40 27.13
CA LEU A 26 31.66 -16.88 25.77
C LEU A 26 32.73 -15.78 25.78
N ASP A 27 32.64 -14.84 26.73
CA ASP A 27 33.67 -13.81 26.96
C ASP A 27 35.04 -14.39 27.28
N LYS A 28 35.13 -15.59 27.87
CA LYS A 28 36.39 -16.32 28.05
C LYS A 28 36.91 -16.87 26.71
N LYS A 29 36.09 -17.65 26.00
CA LYS A 29 36.47 -18.32 24.73
C LYS A 29 36.85 -17.32 23.62
N LEU A 30 36.22 -16.14 23.59
CA LEU A 30 36.58 -15.07 22.65
C LEU A 30 37.94 -14.43 23.00
N ARG A 31 38.30 -14.33 24.29
CA ARG A 31 39.65 -13.87 24.70
C ARG A 31 40.77 -14.86 24.36
N GLU A 32 40.42 -16.13 24.10
CA GLU A 32 41.34 -17.17 23.63
C GLU A 32 41.55 -17.11 22.09
N ARG A 33 40.89 -16.16 21.39
CA ARG A 33 40.91 -15.98 19.91
C ARG A 33 41.13 -14.50 19.50
N PRO A 34 42.35 -13.95 19.65
CA PRO A 34 42.66 -12.55 19.32
C PRO A 34 42.68 -12.25 17.81
N ASP A 35 42.53 -13.27 16.97
CA ASP A 35 42.46 -13.21 15.51
C ASP A 35 41.08 -12.81 14.96
N ILE A 36 40.03 -12.82 15.79
CA ILE A 36 38.66 -12.44 15.41
C ILE A 36 38.11 -11.33 16.31
N THR A 37 37.34 -10.40 15.74
CA THR A 37 36.72 -9.29 16.49
C THR A 37 35.23 -9.54 16.67
N ALA A 38 34.81 -9.86 17.89
CA ALA A 38 33.40 -9.99 18.23
C ALA A 38 32.71 -8.62 18.34
N GLN A 39 31.55 -8.48 17.68
CA GLN A 39 30.68 -7.32 17.83
C GLN A 39 29.44 -7.72 18.66
N PHE A 40 29.08 -6.89 19.64
CA PHE A 40 27.90 -7.09 20.48
C PHE A 40 26.97 -5.89 20.34
N ALA A 41 25.70 -6.14 20.04
CA ALA A 41 24.63 -5.13 20.03
C ALA A 41 23.70 -5.34 21.24
N SER A 42 23.04 -4.27 21.69
CA SER A 42 21.93 -4.35 22.64
C SER A 42 20.68 -4.89 21.94
N THR A 43 20.13 -6.00 22.44
CA THR A 43 18.83 -6.55 22.03
C THR A 43 17.69 -5.58 22.39
N GLU A 44 16.60 -5.57 21.60
CA GLU A 44 15.38 -4.84 21.99
C GLU A 44 14.79 -5.37 23.32
N ALA A 45 14.21 -4.48 24.12
CA ALA A 45 13.76 -4.77 25.47
C ALA A 45 12.76 -5.95 25.54
N ASP A 46 11.81 -5.98 24.61
CA ASP A 46 10.73 -6.99 24.56
C ASP A 46 11.26 -8.37 24.15
N ASN A 47 12.38 -8.42 23.44
CA ASN A 47 13.05 -9.67 23.03
C ASN A 47 13.92 -10.26 24.16
N VAL A 48 14.40 -9.45 25.12
CA VAL A 48 15.30 -9.91 26.22
C VAL A 48 14.72 -11.07 27.05
N PRO A 49 13.45 -11.05 27.53
CA PRO A 49 12.87 -12.17 28.26
C PRO A 49 12.93 -13.49 27.50
N ALA A 50 12.68 -13.47 26.19
CA ALA A 50 12.69 -14.67 25.35
C ALA A 50 14.11 -15.23 25.15
N PHE A 51 15.15 -14.40 25.09
CA PHE A 51 16.54 -14.87 25.04
C PHE A 51 17.01 -15.46 26.38
N LEU A 52 16.68 -14.82 27.50
CA LEU A 52 17.03 -15.31 28.84
C LEU A 52 16.27 -16.61 29.19
N ALA A 53 14.97 -16.68 28.88
CA ALA A 53 14.15 -17.88 29.09
C ALA A 53 14.68 -19.07 28.27
N ARG A 54 15.11 -18.86 27.01
CA ARG A 54 15.76 -19.91 26.19
C ARG A 54 17.01 -20.47 26.86
N HIS A 55 17.85 -19.62 27.45
CA HIS A 55 19.06 -20.06 28.16
C HIS A 55 18.73 -20.90 29.41
N VAL A 56 17.80 -20.44 30.24
CA VAL A 56 17.36 -21.17 31.45
C VAL A 56 16.67 -22.49 31.09
N ALA A 57 15.78 -22.49 30.10
CA ALA A 57 15.09 -23.69 29.64
C ALA A 57 16.08 -24.78 29.21
N ARG A 58 17.15 -24.41 28.47
CA ARG A 58 18.18 -25.36 28.05
C ARG A 58 18.98 -25.94 29.22
N ALA A 59 19.26 -25.15 30.25
CA ALA A 59 19.92 -25.63 31.47
C ALA A 59 19.02 -26.62 32.26
N VAL A 60 17.72 -26.32 32.36
CA VAL A 60 16.73 -27.21 32.98
C VAL A 60 16.55 -28.51 32.18
N GLU A 61 16.49 -28.43 30.85
CA GLU A 61 16.38 -29.61 29.96
C GLU A 61 17.54 -30.60 30.17
N ILE A 62 18.78 -30.09 30.29
CA ILE A 62 19.96 -30.91 30.59
C ILE A 62 19.84 -31.54 31.98
N ALA A 63 19.57 -30.73 33.01
CA ALA A 63 19.44 -31.22 34.38
C ALA A 63 18.31 -32.26 34.57
N VAL A 64 17.21 -32.14 33.82
CA VAL A 64 16.10 -33.12 33.81
C VAL A 64 16.45 -34.36 32.99
N SER A 65 17.26 -34.24 31.94
CA SER A 65 17.76 -35.38 31.16
C SER A 65 18.71 -36.25 31.99
N ASP A 66 19.65 -35.62 32.70
CA ASP A 66 20.66 -36.29 33.53
C ASP A 66 20.08 -36.86 34.84
N ALA A 67 18.92 -36.35 35.30
CA ALA A 67 18.23 -36.84 36.49
C ALA A 67 17.61 -38.24 36.29
N SER A 68 17.54 -39.01 37.38
CA SER A 68 16.88 -40.33 37.41
C SER A 68 15.40 -40.22 37.01
N PRO A 69 14.80 -41.26 36.39
CA PRO A 69 13.39 -41.23 35.99
C PRO A 69 12.41 -40.90 37.13
N GLU A 70 12.74 -41.29 38.36
CA GLU A 70 11.95 -41.05 39.57
C GLU A 70 12.13 -39.61 40.08
N ASP A 71 13.35 -39.07 40.03
CA ASP A 71 13.67 -37.71 40.49
C ASP A 71 13.16 -36.60 39.56
N ARG A 72 12.95 -36.86 38.26
CA ARG A 72 12.62 -35.85 37.24
C ARG A 72 11.44 -34.96 37.61
N VAL A 73 10.33 -35.56 38.06
CA VAL A 73 9.13 -34.80 38.51
C VAL A 73 9.43 -33.99 39.76
N GLY A 74 10.20 -34.56 40.70
CA GLY A 74 10.66 -33.86 41.91
C GLY A 74 11.57 -32.67 41.61
N LEU A 75 12.43 -32.77 40.59
CA LEU A 75 13.31 -31.69 40.15
C LEU A 75 12.52 -30.55 39.50
N VAL A 76 11.64 -30.85 38.55
CA VAL A 76 10.79 -29.83 37.90
C VAL A 76 9.92 -29.10 38.93
N ASN A 77 9.30 -29.84 39.86
CA ASN A 77 8.47 -29.23 40.92
C ASN A 77 9.27 -28.39 41.93
N ARG A 78 10.58 -28.56 42.08
CA ARG A 78 11.42 -27.63 42.85
C ARG A 78 11.62 -26.30 42.10
N VAL A 79 11.87 -26.35 40.80
CA VAL A 79 12.03 -25.16 39.94
C VAL A 79 10.72 -24.36 39.87
N LEU A 80 9.58 -25.01 39.62
CA LEU A 80 8.27 -24.35 39.57
C LEU A 80 7.94 -23.58 40.85
N ARG A 81 8.24 -24.15 42.02
CA ARG A 81 8.05 -23.48 43.32
C ARG A 81 8.98 -22.29 43.53
N GLN A 82 10.22 -22.34 43.05
CA GLN A 82 11.13 -21.18 43.09
C GLN A 82 10.66 -20.03 42.18
N LEU A 83 9.91 -20.35 41.11
CA LEU A 83 9.25 -19.39 40.22
C LEU A 83 7.86 -18.95 40.74
N ASN A 84 7.46 -19.36 41.95
CA ASN A 84 6.12 -19.14 42.54
C ASN A 84 4.94 -19.66 41.70
N VAL A 85 5.18 -20.66 40.82
CA VAL A 85 4.12 -21.32 40.06
C VAL A 85 3.38 -22.31 40.96
N THR A 86 2.05 -22.19 41.03
CA THR A 86 1.18 -23.00 41.88
C THR A 86 0.76 -24.32 41.23
N ASP A 87 0.72 -24.38 39.90
CA ASP A 87 0.53 -25.62 39.16
C ASP A 87 1.80 -26.49 39.21
N THR A 88 1.64 -27.79 39.46
CA THR A 88 2.78 -28.70 39.68
C THR A 88 2.50 -30.09 39.11
N VAL A 89 3.55 -30.72 38.59
CA VAL A 89 3.47 -31.99 37.85
C VAL A 89 3.18 -33.15 38.81
N ALA A 90 2.15 -33.95 38.49
CA ALA A 90 1.78 -35.13 39.28
C ALA A 90 2.84 -36.27 39.20
N PRO A 91 2.92 -37.17 40.21
CA PRO A 91 3.82 -38.31 40.17
C PRO A 91 3.53 -39.26 38.99
N GLY A 92 4.58 -39.67 38.27
CA GLY A 92 4.45 -40.44 37.02
C GLY A 92 3.92 -39.56 35.89
N PRO A 93 4.79 -38.95 35.06
CA PRO A 93 4.39 -37.87 34.14
C PRO A 93 3.48 -38.37 32.99
N THR A 94 2.17 -38.31 33.21
CA THR A 94 1.13 -38.62 32.22
C THR A 94 0.73 -37.37 31.43
N VAL A 95 0.58 -37.52 30.11
CA VAL A 95 0.10 -36.44 29.22
C VAL A 95 -1.34 -36.75 28.81
N LEU A 96 -2.24 -35.77 28.90
CA LEU A 96 -3.60 -35.90 28.40
C LEU A 96 -3.59 -36.07 26.87
N HIS A 97 -4.32 -37.06 26.34
CA HIS A 97 -4.29 -37.39 24.91
C HIS A 97 -5.64 -37.28 24.21
N SER A 98 -6.74 -37.49 24.92
CA SER A 98 -8.10 -37.24 24.43
C SER A 98 -9.07 -37.10 25.59
N LEU A 99 -10.24 -36.51 25.33
CA LEU A 99 -11.39 -36.49 26.23
C LEU A 99 -12.61 -37.03 25.47
N HIS A 100 -13.40 -37.87 26.14
CA HIS A 100 -14.58 -38.52 25.55
C HIS A 100 -15.72 -38.55 26.57
N ARG A 101 -16.96 -38.39 26.10
CA ARG A 101 -18.15 -38.69 26.93
C ARG A 101 -18.26 -40.21 27.11
N PRO A 102 -18.67 -40.74 28.29
CA PRO A 102 -18.67 -42.18 28.56
C PRO A 102 -19.38 -43.02 27.49
N ASP A 103 -20.53 -42.54 26.98
CA ASP A 103 -21.35 -43.28 26.01
C ASP A 103 -20.71 -43.38 24.61
N ALA A 104 -19.71 -42.54 24.30
CA ALA A 104 -19.02 -42.54 23.01
C ALA A 104 -17.96 -43.66 22.87
N LEU A 105 -17.57 -44.30 23.97
CA LEU A 105 -16.44 -45.25 24.05
C LEU A 105 -16.58 -46.48 23.14
N LYS A 106 -17.78 -46.81 22.65
CA LYS A 106 -18.01 -47.93 21.72
C LYS A 106 -17.84 -47.59 20.24
N ARG A 107 -17.62 -46.32 19.85
CA ARG A 107 -17.58 -45.92 18.42
C ARG A 107 -16.53 -44.88 18.00
N ARG A 108 -15.91 -44.10 18.89
CA ARG A 108 -14.93 -43.07 18.50
C ARG A 108 -13.67 -43.08 19.37
N GLN A 109 -12.69 -43.91 19.02
CA GLN A 109 -11.28 -43.63 19.34
C GLN A 109 -10.71 -42.76 18.22
N LEU A 110 -10.39 -41.50 18.54
CA LEU A 110 -9.76 -40.59 17.58
C LEU A 110 -8.31 -41.03 17.36
N ARG A 111 -7.89 -41.20 16.10
CA ARG A 111 -6.49 -41.47 15.78
C ARG A 111 -5.71 -40.17 15.84
N ARG A 112 -4.55 -40.22 16.51
CA ARG A 112 -3.60 -39.11 16.50
C ARG A 112 -2.67 -39.27 15.29
N PRO A 113 -2.20 -38.18 14.68
CA PRO A 113 -1.11 -38.26 13.70
C PRO A 113 0.14 -38.88 14.32
N THR A 114 1.03 -39.40 13.48
CA THR A 114 2.31 -39.98 13.88
C THR A 114 3.20 -38.92 14.51
N THR A 115 3.18 -37.72 13.91
CA THR A 115 3.76 -36.50 14.47
C THR A 115 2.89 -35.97 15.59
N ARG A 116 3.46 -35.64 16.76
CA ARG A 116 2.64 -35.15 17.87
C ARG A 116 2.08 -33.77 17.56
N LEU A 117 0.88 -33.45 18.05
CA LEU A 117 0.26 -32.13 17.85
C LEU A 117 1.14 -30.96 18.35
N SER A 118 2.02 -31.20 19.31
CA SER A 118 3.00 -30.25 19.84
C SER A 118 4.26 -30.04 18.99
N ASP A 119 4.58 -30.95 18.08
CA ASP A 119 5.93 -31.10 17.51
C ASP A 119 5.97 -30.63 16.04
N SER A 120 6.95 -29.80 15.69
CA SER A 120 7.24 -29.44 14.29
C SER A 120 8.08 -30.53 13.60
N ALA A 121 7.87 -30.71 12.29
CA ALA A 121 8.57 -31.72 11.49
C ALA A 121 8.81 -31.25 10.05
N LEU A 122 9.74 -31.90 9.35
CA LEU A 122 9.86 -31.85 7.89
C LEU A 122 9.50 -33.24 7.35
N LEU A 123 8.56 -33.31 6.41
CA LEU A 123 8.13 -34.54 5.76
C LEU A 123 8.59 -34.50 4.30
N THR A 124 9.37 -35.51 3.88
CA THR A 124 10.00 -35.55 2.55
C THR A 124 9.47 -36.66 1.63
N ASN A 125 8.41 -37.37 2.07
CA ASN A 125 7.96 -38.66 1.50
C ASN A 125 9.08 -39.72 1.43
N SER A 126 10.09 -39.63 2.30
CA SER A 126 11.10 -40.69 2.42
C SER A 126 10.51 -41.96 3.05
N LYS A 127 11.25 -43.08 2.99
CA LYS A 127 10.80 -44.36 3.55
C LYS A 127 10.69 -44.37 5.08
N ASP A 128 11.37 -43.45 5.74
CA ASP A 128 11.45 -43.33 7.20
C ASP A 128 10.54 -42.21 7.75
N ASP A 129 9.95 -41.38 6.86
CA ASP A 129 8.94 -40.36 7.20
C ASP A 129 7.52 -40.97 7.22
N PRO A 130 6.60 -40.45 8.05
CA PRO A 130 5.18 -40.76 7.90
C PRO A 130 4.63 -40.14 6.61
N ASN A 131 3.91 -40.95 5.81
CA ASN A 131 3.31 -40.49 4.56
C ASN A 131 2.31 -39.33 4.79
N LEU A 132 2.42 -38.26 4.00
CA LEU A 132 1.60 -37.05 4.16
C LEU A 132 0.09 -37.35 4.10
N ALA A 133 -0.39 -38.19 3.18
CA ALA A 133 -1.81 -38.55 3.14
C ALA A 133 -2.26 -39.41 4.33
N ALA A 134 -1.37 -40.07 5.08
CA ALA A 134 -1.71 -40.68 6.36
C ALA A 134 -1.87 -39.64 7.46
N GLU A 135 -0.91 -38.72 7.60
CA GLU A 135 -0.96 -37.64 8.60
C GLU A 135 -2.21 -36.75 8.39
N LEU A 136 -2.44 -36.23 7.18
CA LEU A 136 -3.58 -35.36 6.86
C LEU A 136 -4.93 -35.99 7.24
N ARG A 137 -5.10 -37.31 7.09
CA ARG A 137 -6.33 -38.02 7.50
C ARG A 137 -6.48 -38.07 9.03
N ALA A 138 -5.40 -38.29 9.77
CA ALA A 138 -5.43 -38.30 11.23
C ALA A 138 -5.62 -36.88 11.82
N GLU A 139 -5.12 -35.85 11.14
CA GLU A 139 -5.41 -34.45 11.51
C GLU A 139 -6.91 -34.15 11.35
N MET A 140 -7.51 -34.53 10.20
CA MET A 140 -8.95 -34.37 9.92
C MET A 140 -9.87 -35.10 10.91
N GLU A 141 -9.48 -36.25 11.45
CA GLU A 141 -10.29 -36.95 12.48
C GLU A 141 -10.54 -36.07 13.72
N SER A 142 -9.64 -35.14 14.02
CA SER A 142 -9.66 -34.29 15.22
C SER A 142 -9.84 -32.78 14.97
N ALA A 143 -9.70 -32.30 13.73
CA ALA A 143 -9.85 -30.89 13.37
C ALA A 143 -11.32 -30.45 13.38
N ASP A 144 -11.64 -29.30 14.00
CA ASP A 144 -12.99 -28.73 14.01
C ASP A 144 -13.22 -27.76 12.84
N THR A 145 -12.15 -27.18 12.30
CA THR A 145 -12.13 -26.53 10.97
C THR A 145 -10.88 -26.97 10.21
N VAL A 146 -11.05 -27.23 8.91
CA VAL A 146 -9.97 -27.58 7.97
C VAL A 146 -9.93 -26.53 6.88
N ASP A 147 -8.77 -25.93 6.70
CA ASP A 147 -8.51 -24.85 5.77
C ASP A 147 -7.45 -25.32 4.76
N LEU A 148 -7.81 -25.35 3.47
CA LEU A 148 -6.95 -25.81 2.37
C LEU A 148 -6.63 -24.66 1.43
N LEU A 149 -5.36 -24.31 1.30
CA LEU A 149 -4.84 -23.33 0.33
C LEU A 149 -4.01 -24.10 -0.70
N CYS A 150 -4.56 -24.36 -1.90
CA CYS A 150 -3.87 -25.25 -2.84
C CYS A 150 -4.07 -24.86 -4.31
N ALA A 151 -2.95 -24.57 -4.98
CA ALA A 151 -2.92 -24.20 -6.39
C ALA A 151 -3.63 -25.20 -7.31
N PHE A 152 -3.36 -26.51 -7.15
CA PHE A 152 -3.92 -27.56 -8.01
C PHE A 152 -4.71 -28.59 -7.20
N VAL A 153 -5.98 -28.80 -7.55
CA VAL A 153 -6.86 -29.80 -6.91
C VAL A 153 -7.29 -30.84 -7.95
N ARG A 154 -6.94 -32.11 -7.73
CA ARG A 154 -7.22 -33.23 -8.63
C ARG A 154 -7.97 -34.36 -7.94
N TRP A 155 -8.84 -35.04 -8.68
CA TRP A 155 -9.65 -36.16 -8.21
C TRP A 155 -8.80 -37.31 -7.65
N THR A 156 -7.64 -37.55 -8.27
CA THR A 156 -6.68 -38.58 -7.83
C THR A 156 -6.08 -38.32 -6.45
N GLY A 157 -5.92 -37.04 -6.06
CA GLY A 157 -5.52 -36.68 -4.70
C GLY A 157 -6.69 -36.69 -3.72
N LEU A 158 -7.80 -36.06 -4.11
CA LEU A 158 -9.01 -35.95 -3.28
C LEU A 158 -9.53 -37.32 -2.80
N ARG A 159 -9.52 -38.32 -3.69
CA ARG A 159 -9.90 -39.72 -3.39
C ARG A 159 -9.07 -40.37 -2.28
N LEU A 160 -7.81 -39.96 -2.05
CA LEU A 160 -6.98 -40.50 -0.97
C LEU A 160 -7.46 -40.06 0.42
N LEU A 161 -8.10 -38.89 0.50
CA LEU A 161 -8.57 -38.28 1.75
C LEU A 161 -10.06 -38.52 2.00
N GLN A 162 -10.81 -39.03 1.02
CA GLN A 162 -12.27 -39.25 1.05
C GLN A 162 -12.80 -39.76 2.41
N PRO A 163 -12.30 -40.86 3.02
CA PRO A 163 -12.89 -41.39 4.25
C PRO A 163 -12.76 -40.46 5.47
N ALA A 164 -11.81 -39.53 5.45
CA ALA A 164 -11.66 -38.52 6.49
C ALA A 164 -12.53 -37.29 6.20
N LEU A 165 -12.69 -36.91 4.93
CA LEU A 165 -13.59 -35.83 4.50
C LEU A 165 -15.08 -36.19 4.74
N GLU A 166 -15.46 -37.46 4.55
CA GLU A 166 -16.80 -37.96 4.89
C GLU A 166 -17.05 -37.85 6.41
N GLN A 167 -16.09 -38.28 7.24
CA GLN A 167 -16.17 -38.13 8.71
C GLN A 167 -16.14 -36.67 9.18
N LEU A 168 -15.44 -35.78 8.48
CA LEU A 168 -15.41 -34.35 8.77
C LEU A 168 -16.82 -33.73 8.59
N LYS A 169 -17.48 -34.05 7.47
CA LYS A 169 -18.87 -33.64 7.20
C LYS A 169 -19.86 -34.27 8.21
N GLU A 170 -19.73 -35.55 8.53
CA GLU A 170 -20.55 -36.22 9.56
C GLU A 170 -20.38 -35.61 10.97
N ARG A 171 -19.24 -34.98 11.26
CA ARG A 171 -19.02 -34.24 12.51
C ARG A 171 -19.60 -32.83 12.50
N GLY A 172 -20.01 -32.30 11.35
CA GLY A 172 -20.37 -30.89 11.17
C GLY A 172 -19.17 -29.94 11.28
N ALA A 173 -17.94 -30.45 11.09
CA ALA A 173 -16.72 -29.64 11.09
C ALA A 173 -16.60 -28.89 9.77
N LYS A 174 -16.10 -27.64 9.81
CA LYS A 174 -16.07 -26.75 8.65
C LYS A 174 -14.88 -27.09 7.74
N LEU A 175 -15.10 -27.04 6.42
CA LEU A 175 -14.07 -27.21 5.39
C LEU A 175 -14.07 -26.00 4.47
N ARG A 176 -12.96 -25.27 4.40
CA ARG A 176 -12.74 -24.15 3.47
C ARG A 176 -11.63 -24.49 2.48
N VAL A 177 -11.83 -24.18 1.21
CA VAL A 177 -10.85 -24.42 0.13
C VAL A 177 -10.64 -23.16 -0.70
N ILE A 178 -9.41 -22.67 -0.75
CA ILE A 178 -8.95 -21.65 -1.68
C ILE A 178 -8.14 -22.33 -2.77
N THR A 179 -8.51 -22.10 -4.03
CA THR A 179 -7.85 -22.66 -5.22
C THR A 179 -7.84 -21.67 -6.38
N THR A 180 -7.21 -22.03 -7.49
CA THR A 180 -7.12 -21.21 -8.70
C THR A 180 -7.27 -22.06 -9.97
N THR A 181 -7.67 -21.41 -11.07
CA THR A 181 -7.67 -21.98 -12.41
C THR A 181 -6.31 -21.89 -13.10
N TYR A 182 -5.28 -21.33 -12.43
CA TYR A 182 -3.92 -21.16 -12.96
C TYR A 182 -3.35 -22.46 -13.57
N MET A 183 -2.73 -22.35 -14.75
CA MET A 183 -2.24 -23.48 -15.59
C MET A 183 -3.30 -24.53 -16.01
N GLY A 184 -4.59 -24.36 -15.70
CA GLY A 184 -5.63 -25.32 -16.06
C GLY A 184 -5.46 -26.71 -15.42
N ALA A 185 -4.67 -26.81 -14.34
CA ALA A 185 -4.23 -28.09 -13.76
C ALA A 185 -5.16 -28.63 -12.65
N THR A 186 -6.15 -27.84 -12.24
CA THR A 186 -7.26 -28.20 -11.34
C THR A 186 -8.39 -28.88 -12.12
N GLU A 187 -9.03 -29.89 -11.54
CA GLU A 187 -10.09 -30.68 -12.19
C GLU A 187 -11.48 -30.28 -11.68
N ARG A 188 -12.37 -29.81 -12.58
CA ARG A 188 -13.78 -29.46 -12.32
C ARG A 188 -14.48 -30.43 -11.35
N ARG A 189 -14.44 -31.73 -11.67
CA ARG A 189 -15.01 -32.82 -10.85
C ARG A 189 -14.53 -32.81 -9.39
N ALA A 190 -13.26 -32.51 -9.15
CA ALA A 190 -12.70 -32.53 -7.81
C ALA A 190 -13.24 -31.36 -6.96
N ILE A 191 -13.51 -30.21 -7.59
CA ILE A 191 -14.15 -29.07 -6.93
C ILE A 191 -15.64 -29.36 -6.68
N ASP A 192 -16.34 -29.98 -7.63
CA ASP A 192 -17.74 -30.38 -7.46
C ASP A 192 -17.95 -31.37 -6.31
N GLU A 193 -17.09 -32.39 -6.18
CA GLU A 193 -17.21 -33.32 -5.04
C GLU A 193 -16.78 -32.69 -3.71
N LEU A 194 -15.90 -31.67 -3.71
CA LEU A 194 -15.64 -30.86 -2.51
C LEU A 194 -16.90 -30.16 -2.00
N VAL A 195 -17.63 -29.44 -2.85
CA VAL A 195 -18.89 -28.79 -2.43
C VAL A 195 -19.98 -29.84 -2.15
N ASN A 196 -20.39 -30.60 -3.17
CA ASN A 196 -21.59 -31.43 -3.12
C ASN A 196 -21.46 -32.57 -2.11
N ARG A 197 -20.37 -33.35 -2.21
CA ARG A 197 -20.16 -34.52 -1.36
C ARG A 197 -19.62 -34.15 0.00
N TYR A 198 -18.54 -33.36 0.07
CA TYR A 198 -17.85 -33.07 1.33
C TYR A 198 -18.32 -31.79 2.04
N GLY A 199 -19.20 -30.97 1.43
CA GLY A 199 -19.77 -29.78 2.08
C GLY A 199 -18.78 -28.64 2.26
N ALA A 200 -17.74 -28.58 1.42
CA ALA A 200 -16.75 -27.53 1.46
C ALA A 200 -17.32 -26.18 1.00
N GLU A 201 -16.98 -25.11 1.71
CA GLU A 201 -16.98 -23.78 1.13
C GLU A 201 -15.76 -23.65 0.23
N VAL A 202 -15.96 -23.36 -1.06
CA VAL A 202 -14.86 -23.19 -2.02
C VAL A 202 -14.84 -21.75 -2.54
N LYS A 203 -13.66 -21.13 -2.54
CA LYS A 203 -13.39 -19.87 -3.24
C LYS A 203 -12.31 -20.09 -4.31
N ILE A 204 -12.51 -19.52 -5.50
CA ILE A 204 -11.65 -19.73 -6.68
C ILE A 204 -11.17 -18.38 -7.22
N SER A 205 -9.86 -18.23 -7.39
CA SER A 205 -9.31 -17.20 -8.28
C SER A 205 -9.36 -17.71 -9.72
N TYR A 206 -10.24 -17.10 -10.51
CA TYR A 206 -10.36 -17.32 -11.96
C TYR A 206 -9.31 -16.50 -12.75
N GLU A 207 -8.60 -15.59 -12.10
CA GLU A 207 -7.78 -14.59 -12.75
C GLU A 207 -6.45 -15.16 -13.23
N THR A 208 -6.45 -15.56 -14.50
CA THR A 208 -5.37 -16.18 -15.29
C THR A 208 -3.97 -15.55 -15.16
N ARG A 209 -3.89 -14.33 -14.61
CA ARG A 209 -2.79 -13.38 -14.75
C ARG A 209 -2.60 -12.43 -13.57
N ALA A 210 -3.41 -12.46 -12.50
CA ALA A 210 -3.42 -11.41 -11.46
C ALA A 210 -3.19 -11.92 -10.03
N THR A 211 -3.16 -13.23 -9.82
CA THR A 211 -2.71 -13.85 -8.55
C THR A 211 -2.08 -15.21 -8.86
N ARG A 212 -0.75 -15.29 -8.84
CA ARG A 212 -0.04 -16.58 -8.97
C ARG A 212 -0.11 -17.37 -7.67
N LEU A 213 -1.30 -17.81 -7.27
CA LEU A 213 -1.49 -18.64 -6.08
C LEU A 213 -0.77 -19.99 -6.27
N HIS A 214 0.47 -20.04 -5.81
CA HIS A 214 1.30 -21.24 -5.83
C HIS A 214 1.51 -21.87 -4.47
N ALA A 215 0.94 -21.32 -3.40
CA ALA A 215 0.91 -21.96 -2.09
C ALA A 215 0.28 -23.35 -2.16
N LYS A 216 0.80 -24.27 -1.33
CA LYS A 216 0.16 -25.53 -0.97
C LYS A 216 0.28 -25.67 0.54
N ALA A 217 -0.85 -25.58 1.20
CA ALA A 217 -0.89 -25.67 2.65
C ALA A 217 -2.24 -26.17 3.16
N TRP A 218 -2.16 -26.85 4.31
CA TRP A 218 -3.30 -27.29 5.10
C TRP A 218 -3.19 -26.67 6.48
N LEU A 219 -4.30 -26.22 7.04
CA LEU A 219 -4.42 -25.77 8.42
C LEU A 219 -5.58 -26.52 9.08
N PHE A 220 -5.32 -27.02 10.28
CA PHE A 220 -6.23 -27.83 11.07
C PHE A 220 -6.46 -27.14 12.41
N ARG A 221 -7.58 -26.45 12.53
CA ARG A 221 -7.96 -25.69 13.73
C ARG A 221 -8.85 -26.49 14.66
N ARG A 222 -8.67 -26.34 15.97
CA ARG A 222 -9.33 -27.14 17.02
C ARG A 222 -9.73 -26.25 18.18
N ASN A 223 -10.92 -26.47 18.74
CA ASN A 223 -11.34 -25.79 19.96
C ASN A 223 -10.49 -26.17 21.20
N THR A 224 -9.52 -27.07 21.05
CA THR A 224 -8.52 -27.46 22.06
C THR A 224 -7.27 -26.58 22.05
N GLY A 225 -7.06 -25.73 21.03
CA GLY A 225 -5.85 -24.90 20.86
C GLY A 225 -4.59 -25.66 20.41
N PHE A 226 -4.69 -26.96 20.10
CA PHE A 226 -3.61 -27.77 19.55
C PHE A 226 -3.63 -27.74 18.02
N ASP A 227 -3.49 -26.54 17.48
CA ASP A 227 -3.73 -26.24 16.07
C ASP A 227 -2.43 -26.43 15.28
N THR A 228 -2.57 -26.87 14.03
CA THR A 228 -1.45 -27.45 13.28
C THR A 228 -1.58 -27.15 11.79
N ALA A 229 -0.50 -26.78 11.14
CA ALA A 229 -0.47 -26.55 9.70
C ALA A 229 0.64 -27.35 9.00
N TYR A 230 0.49 -27.54 7.70
CA TYR A 230 1.46 -28.17 6.81
C TYR A 230 1.65 -27.20 5.64
N VAL A 231 2.89 -26.77 5.38
CA VAL A 231 3.21 -25.82 4.32
C VAL A 231 4.34 -26.41 3.47
N GLY A 232 4.18 -26.47 2.15
CA GLY A 232 5.15 -27.16 1.32
C GLY A 232 4.88 -27.13 -0.17
N SER A 233 5.46 -28.08 -0.89
CA SER A 233 5.33 -28.24 -2.34
C SER A 233 4.14 -29.13 -2.76
N SER A 234 3.60 -29.96 -1.86
CA SER A 234 2.57 -30.97 -2.16
C SER A 234 1.19 -30.40 -2.50
N ASN A 235 0.82 -30.42 -3.79
CA ASN A 235 -0.56 -30.14 -4.23
C ASN A 235 -1.54 -31.29 -3.89
N LEU A 236 -2.86 -31.07 -3.96
CA LEU A 236 -3.86 -32.12 -3.77
C LEU A 236 -3.98 -33.01 -5.03
N SER A 237 -2.99 -33.89 -5.22
CA SER A 237 -2.90 -34.88 -6.30
C SER A 237 -2.20 -36.16 -5.80
N GLN A 238 -2.38 -37.30 -6.47
CA GLN A 238 -1.75 -38.55 -6.02
C GLN A 238 -0.21 -38.44 -5.96
N ALA A 239 0.41 -37.94 -7.03
CA ALA A 239 1.87 -37.84 -7.11
C ALA A 239 2.45 -37.05 -5.93
N ALA A 240 1.87 -35.88 -5.65
CA ALA A 240 2.31 -34.99 -4.58
C ALA A 240 2.03 -35.51 -3.14
N LEU A 241 1.18 -36.53 -2.99
CA LEU A 241 0.77 -37.07 -1.69
C LEU A 241 1.36 -38.46 -1.38
N LEU A 242 1.89 -39.17 -2.39
CA LEU A 242 2.42 -40.53 -2.26
C LEU A 242 3.80 -40.71 -2.92
N ASP A 243 3.94 -40.29 -4.18
CA ASP A 243 4.98 -40.78 -5.09
C ASP A 243 6.13 -39.77 -5.35
N GLY A 244 5.92 -38.50 -5.01
CA GLY A 244 6.81 -37.38 -5.33
C GLY A 244 7.78 -36.99 -4.22
N LEU A 245 8.97 -36.54 -4.62
CA LEU A 245 9.96 -35.88 -3.77
C LEU A 245 9.46 -34.47 -3.44
N GLU A 246 8.70 -34.35 -2.36
CA GLU A 246 7.99 -33.14 -1.94
C GLU A 246 8.49 -32.73 -0.55
N TRP A 247 8.66 -31.43 -0.28
CA TRP A 247 9.08 -30.94 1.03
C TRP A 247 7.90 -30.25 1.72
N ASN A 248 7.50 -30.74 2.89
CA ASN A 248 6.39 -30.20 3.66
C ASN A 248 6.81 -29.97 5.12
N VAL A 249 6.79 -28.72 5.56
CA VAL A 249 7.06 -28.32 6.95
C VAL A 249 5.77 -28.34 7.74
N ARG A 250 5.75 -29.06 8.86
CA ARG A 250 4.66 -29.10 9.81
C ARG A 250 4.88 -28.07 10.92
N LEU A 251 3.89 -27.19 11.10
CA LEU A 251 3.80 -26.17 12.14
C LEU A 251 2.83 -26.62 13.25
N SER A 252 3.07 -26.14 14.47
CA SER A 252 2.26 -26.40 15.66
C SER A 252 2.04 -25.11 16.44
N SER A 253 0.87 -24.94 17.06
CA SER A 253 0.59 -23.85 18.00
C SER A 253 1.51 -23.87 19.23
N VAL A 254 2.10 -25.03 19.56
CA VAL A 254 2.95 -25.21 20.75
C VAL A 254 4.42 -24.92 20.44
N ALA A 255 4.97 -25.50 19.37
CA ALA A 255 6.37 -25.30 18.98
C ALA A 255 6.62 -24.02 18.17
N THR A 256 5.63 -23.57 17.39
CA THR A 256 5.75 -22.46 16.44
C THR A 256 4.53 -21.53 16.45
N PRO A 257 4.07 -21.02 17.63
CA PRO A 257 2.83 -20.23 17.74
C PRO A 257 2.77 -19.05 16.76
N ALA A 258 3.80 -18.22 16.69
CA ALA A 258 3.83 -17.03 15.83
C ALA A 258 3.75 -17.36 14.32
N LEU A 259 4.35 -18.48 13.88
CA LEU A 259 4.27 -18.92 12.48
C LEU A 259 2.89 -19.47 12.15
N LEU A 260 2.24 -20.18 13.09
CA LEU A 260 0.88 -20.66 12.89
C LEU A 260 -0.12 -19.50 12.87
N GLN A 261 -0.02 -18.56 13.81
CA GLN A 261 -0.84 -17.35 13.83
C GLN A 261 -0.69 -16.53 12.55
N LYS A 262 0.54 -16.31 12.05
CA LYS A 262 0.73 -15.65 10.75
C LYS A 262 0.07 -16.44 9.62
N PHE A 263 0.20 -17.77 9.59
CA PHE A 263 -0.47 -18.59 8.58
C PHE A 263 -2.01 -18.44 8.63
N GLU A 264 -2.61 -18.48 9.81
CA GLU A 264 -4.06 -18.27 10.02
C GLU A 264 -4.51 -16.90 9.51
N VAL A 265 -3.78 -15.83 9.87
CA VAL A 265 -4.06 -14.46 9.44
C VAL A 265 -3.94 -14.30 7.92
N THR A 266 -2.89 -14.85 7.30
CA THR A 266 -2.72 -14.83 5.84
C THR A 266 -3.82 -15.62 5.14
N PHE A 267 -4.23 -16.79 5.67
CA PHE A 267 -5.34 -17.56 5.10
C PHE A 267 -6.66 -16.80 5.18
N ASP A 268 -6.99 -16.20 6.34
CA ASP A 268 -8.24 -15.46 6.50
C ASP A 268 -8.27 -14.15 5.68
N SER A 269 -7.13 -13.51 5.45
CA SER A 269 -7.03 -12.40 4.49
C SER A 269 -7.28 -12.88 3.05
N TYR A 270 -6.63 -13.96 2.59
CA TYR A 270 -6.91 -14.55 1.27
C TYR A 270 -8.36 -15.05 1.15
N TRP A 271 -8.96 -15.50 2.25
CA TRP A 271 -10.36 -15.91 2.26
C TRP A 271 -11.31 -14.74 2.05
N GLU A 272 -11.05 -13.54 2.58
CA GLU A 272 -11.90 -12.36 2.41
C GLU A 272 -11.52 -11.45 1.22
N GLN A 273 -10.42 -11.73 0.52
CA GLN A 273 -10.06 -11.03 -0.72
C GLN A 273 -11.07 -11.29 -1.85
N ARG A 274 -11.56 -10.21 -2.47
CA ARG A 274 -12.51 -10.23 -3.61
C ARG A 274 -12.02 -11.05 -4.81
N ALA A 275 -10.69 -11.23 -4.96
CA ALA A 275 -10.07 -12.07 -6.01
C ALA A 275 -10.46 -13.55 -5.92
N PHE A 276 -10.82 -14.04 -4.74
CA PHE A 276 -11.23 -15.42 -4.50
C PHE A 276 -12.76 -15.50 -4.40
N GLN A 277 -13.40 -15.79 -5.53
CA GLN A 277 -14.86 -15.76 -5.67
C GLN A 277 -15.49 -17.07 -5.18
N SER A 278 -16.52 -16.98 -4.33
CA SER A 278 -17.28 -18.14 -3.84
C SER A 278 -17.89 -18.93 -4.98
N TYR A 279 -17.61 -20.24 -5.02
CA TYR A 279 -18.01 -21.16 -6.09
C TYR A 279 -19.21 -22.01 -5.68
N ASP A 280 -20.23 -22.02 -6.55
CA ASP A 280 -21.37 -22.93 -6.51
C ASP A 280 -21.36 -23.82 -7.78
N PRO A 281 -21.45 -25.15 -7.66
CA PRO A 281 -21.43 -26.06 -8.80
C PRO A 281 -22.51 -25.81 -9.86
N GLU A 282 -23.73 -25.43 -9.46
CA GLU A 282 -24.87 -25.25 -10.36
C GLU A 282 -24.83 -23.88 -11.04
N ARG A 283 -24.39 -22.83 -10.33
CA ARG A 283 -24.26 -21.46 -10.87
C ARG A 283 -22.96 -21.24 -11.66
N ASP A 284 -21.82 -21.64 -11.11
CA ASP A 284 -20.49 -21.32 -11.65
C ASP A 284 -19.90 -22.46 -12.52
N GLY A 285 -20.68 -23.54 -12.70
CA GLY A 285 -20.73 -24.41 -13.88
C GLY A 285 -19.70 -24.13 -14.99
N GLU A 286 -20.20 -23.52 -16.06
CA GLU A 286 -19.50 -23.28 -17.31
C GLU A 286 -18.36 -22.27 -17.17
N LYS A 287 -18.44 -21.37 -16.17
CA LYS A 287 -17.43 -20.35 -15.85
C LYS A 287 -16.11 -20.99 -15.42
N LEU A 288 -16.15 -22.06 -14.63
CA LEU A 288 -14.93 -22.79 -14.23
C LEU A 288 -14.32 -23.54 -15.41
N ASP A 289 -15.11 -24.23 -16.22
CA ASP A 289 -14.61 -24.98 -17.37
C ASP A 289 -13.99 -24.04 -18.42
N ALA A 290 -14.65 -22.92 -18.77
CA ALA A 290 -14.12 -21.92 -19.68
C ALA A 290 -12.79 -21.30 -19.20
N ALA A 291 -12.64 -21.10 -17.88
CA ALA A 291 -11.39 -20.60 -17.29
C ALA A 291 -10.28 -21.66 -17.30
N LEU A 292 -10.59 -22.93 -17.02
CA LEU A 292 -9.63 -24.03 -17.08
C LEU A 292 -9.17 -24.31 -18.52
N GLU A 293 -10.06 -24.33 -19.50
CA GLU A 293 -9.69 -24.50 -20.92
C GLU A 293 -8.79 -23.38 -21.44
N ARG A 294 -9.10 -22.12 -21.07
CA ARG A 294 -8.29 -20.94 -21.39
C ARG A 294 -6.87 -21.06 -20.83
N ASN A 295 -6.71 -21.61 -19.63
CA ASN A 295 -5.43 -21.71 -18.94
C ASN A 295 -4.64 -22.99 -19.25
N GLY A 296 -5.31 -24.05 -19.73
CA GLY A 296 -4.70 -25.32 -20.15
C GLY A 296 -4.04 -25.29 -21.53
N GLY A 297 -3.84 -24.11 -22.14
CA GLY A 297 -3.11 -23.96 -23.40
C GLY A 297 -3.81 -24.46 -24.67
N ARG A 298 -5.12 -24.73 -24.62
CA ARG A 298 -5.87 -25.37 -25.73
C ARG A 298 -6.39 -24.44 -26.83
N ARG A 299 -6.17 -23.12 -26.74
CA ARG A 299 -6.51 -22.15 -27.81
C ARG A 299 -5.25 -21.42 -28.30
N THR A 300 -4.83 -21.73 -29.52
CA THR A 300 -3.76 -21.05 -30.27
C THR A 300 -4.32 -20.14 -31.39
N ALA A 301 -5.58 -19.68 -31.24
CA ALA A 301 -6.27 -18.88 -32.25
C ALA A 301 -6.46 -17.44 -31.76
N VAL A 302 -5.89 -16.49 -32.51
CA VAL A 302 -6.26 -15.07 -32.44
C VAL A 302 -7.66 -14.92 -33.05
N PRO A 303 -8.62 -14.24 -32.39
CA PRO A 303 -9.94 -13.97 -32.98
C PRO A 303 -9.85 -12.87 -34.05
N ASP A 304 -9.47 -13.20 -35.28
CA ASP A 304 -9.61 -12.32 -36.44
C ASP A 304 -11.06 -12.32 -36.97
N ALA A 305 -11.97 -11.86 -36.11
CA ALA A 305 -13.37 -11.54 -36.43
C ALA A 305 -13.96 -10.69 -35.29
N PRO A 306 -14.98 -9.84 -35.54
CA PRO A 306 -15.78 -9.24 -34.48
C PRO A 306 -16.69 -10.32 -33.84
N THR A 307 -16.08 -11.19 -33.04
CA THR A 307 -16.82 -12.15 -32.21
C THR A 307 -17.55 -11.36 -31.11
N GLY A 308 -18.85 -11.59 -30.95
CA GLY A 308 -19.67 -11.02 -29.87
C GLY A 308 -19.35 -11.62 -28.49
N LEU A 309 -18.08 -11.58 -28.10
CA LEU A 309 -17.59 -11.85 -26.75
C LEU A 309 -17.69 -10.53 -25.99
N GLU A 310 -18.58 -10.50 -24.99
CA GLU A 310 -18.75 -9.33 -24.15
C GLU A 310 -17.46 -9.03 -23.35
N VAL A 311 -17.04 -7.77 -23.33
CA VAL A 311 -15.91 -7.31 -22.53
C VAL A 311 -16.34 -7.20 -21.07
N GLN A 312 -16.14 -8.28 -20.33
CA GLN A 312 -16.36 -8.35 -18.89
C GLN A 312 -15.18 -7.70 -18.13
N PRO A 313 -15.43 -6.88 -17.08
CA PRO A 313 -14.37 -6.24 -16.29
C PRO A 313 -13.47 -7.25 -15.55
N PHE A 314 -12.21 -6.88 -15.35
CA PHE A 314 -11.37 -7.46 -14.30
C PHE A 314 -11.77 -6.91 -12.93
N LEU A 315 -11.41 -7.60 -11.84
CA LEU A 315 -11.83 -7.20 -10.48
C LEU A 315 -11.47 -5.74 -10.13
N HIS A 316 -10.22 -5.32 -10.41
CA HIS A 316 -9.78 -3.95 -10.16
C HIS A 316 -10.52 -2.90 -11.01
N GLN A 317 -11.12 -3.32 -12.13
CA GLN A 317 -11.94 -2.44 -12.98
C GLN A 317 -13.35 -2.33 -12.42
N GLU A 318 -13.89 -3.42 -11.85
CA GLU A 318 -15.17 -3.39 -11.13
C GLU A 318 -15.09 -2.49 -9.89
N GLU A 319 -14.02 -2.63 -9.09
CA GLU A 319 -13.73 -1.76 -7.94
C GLU A 319 -13.67 -0.27 -8.33
N MET A 320 -12.95 0.04 -9.40
CA MET A 320 -12.89 1.41 -9.93
C MET A 320 -14.23 1.93 -10.48
N LEU A 321 -15.14 1.06 -10.91
CA LEU A 321 -16.48 1.44 -11.35
C LEU A 321 -17.45 1.62 -10.16
N GLU A 322 -17.37 0.75 -9.14
CA GLU A 322 -18.10 0.91 -7.87
C GLU A 322 -17.73 2.24 -7.19
N ASP A 323 -16.45 2.62 -7.17
CA ASP A 323 -15.98 3.89 -6.62
C ASP A 323 -16.52 5.12 -7.40
N LEU A 324 -16.48 5.07 -8.74
CA LEU A 324 -17.03 6.12 -9.61
C LEU A 324 -18.54 6.30 -9.41
N GLU A 325 -19.29 5.20 -9.32
CA GLU A 325 -20.72 5.22 -9.01
C GLU A 325 -20.96 5.77 -7.58
N ALA A 326 -20.16 5.35 -6.61
CA ALA A 326 -20.25 5.84 -5.24
C ALA A 326 -19.95 7.35 -5.14
N GLU A 327 -19.02 7.92 -5.91
CA GLU A 327 -18.82 9.39 -5.98
C GLU A 327 -20.02 10.10 -6.61
N ARG A 328 -20.62 9.57 -7.69
CA ARG A 328 -21.85 10.13 -8.28
C ARG A 328 -23.03 10.11 -7.32
N LEU A 329 -23.20 9.03 -6.56
CA LEU A 329 -24.22 8.92 -5.50
C LEU A 329 -23.99 9.89 -4.32
N LYS A 330 -22.79 10.48 -4.19
CA LYS A 330 -22.50 11.58 -3.24
C LYS A 330 -22.77 12.97 -3.86
N GLY A 331 -23.13 13.03 -5.15
CA GLY A 331 -23.36 14.25 -5.92
C GLY A 331 -22.20 14.67 -6.83
N PHE A 332 -21.10 13.91 -6.86
CA PHE A 332 -19.89 14.29 -7.59
C PHE A 332 -19.88 13.72 -9.01
N ASN A 333 -20.16 14.59 -9.98
CA ASN A 333 -20.24 14.24 -11.41
C ASN A 333 -18.96 14.57 -12.21
N HIS A 334 -18.01 15.27 -11.59
CA HIS A 334 -16.67 15.48 -12.13
C HIS A 334 -15.69 14.67 -11.28
N ASN A 335 -15.04 13.69 -11.89
CA ASN A 335 -14.22 12.69 -11.20
C ASN A 335 -12.90 12.44 -11.92
N LEU A 336 -11.83 12.26 -11.15
CA LEU A 336 -10.50 11.84 -11.63
C LEU A 336 -10.28 10.37 -11.31
N LEU A 337 -9.85 9.60 -12.31
CA LEU A 337 -9.39 8.21 -12.16
C LEU A 337 -7.87 8.16 -12.35
N VAL A 338 -7.15 7.72 -11.31
CA VAL A 338 -5.71 7.50 -11.39
C VAL A 338 -5.45 6.00 -11.51
N ALA A 339 -4.88 5.57 -12.62
CA ALA A 339 -4.56 4.15 -12.83
C ALA A 339 -3.25 3.98 -13.60
N ALA A 340 -2.46 2.99 -13.19
CA ALA A 340 -1.15 2.70 -13.77
C ALA A 340 -1.17 2.50 -15.31
N THR A 341 0.01 2.62 -15.91
CA THR A 341 0.23 2.47 -17.35
C THR A 341 0.16 0.99 -17.77
N GLY A 342 -1.05 0.52 -18.07
CA GLY A 342 -1.31 -0.83 -18.62
C GLY A 342 -2.52 -1.55 -18.01
N THR A 343 -3.12 -1.02 -16.95
CA THR A 343 -4.25 -1.65 -16.22
C THR A 343 -5.63 -1.47 -16.89
N GLY A 344 -5.68 -0.79 -18.04
CA GLY A 344 -6.88 -0.70 -18.88
C GLY A 344 -7.79 0.51 -18.64
N LYS A 345 -7.25 1.70 -18.29
CA LYS A 345 -8.00 2.97 -18.14
C LYS A 345 -9.11 3.19 -19.18
N THR A 346 -8.80 2.96 -20.45
CA THR A 346 -9.72 3.16 -21.58
C THR A 346 -10.87 2.14 -21.61
N VAL A 347 -10.66 0.93 -21.06
CA VAL A 347 -11.70 -0.10 -20.87
C VAL A 347 -12.64 0.32 -19.74
N ILE A 348 -12.08 0.83 -18.63
CA ILE A 348 -12.86 1.34 -17.49
C ILE A 348 -13.78 2.48 -17.95
N ALA A 349 -13.24 3.47 -18.68
CA ALA A 349 -14.04 4.59 -19.20
C ALA A 349 -15.13 4.17 -20.21
N ALA A 350 -14.93 3.07 -20.94
CA ALA A 350 -15.94 2.51 -21.84
C ALA A 350 -17.05 1.75 -21.08
N LEU A 351 -16.68 0.98 -20.05
CA LEU A 351 -17.64 0.29 -19.17
C LEU A 351 -18.44 1.28 -18.31
N ASP A 352 -17.79 2.34 -17.83
CA ASP A 352 -18.41 3.47 -17.13
C ASP A 352 -19.47 4.15 -18.01
N TYR A 353 -19.11 4.44 -19.28
CA TYR A 353 -20.04 4.98 -20.25
C TYR A 353 -21.21 4.04 -20.57
N LYS A 354 -20.97 2.72 -20.68
CA LYS A 354 -22.03 1.70 -20.84
C LYS A 354 -23.04 1.79 -19.68
N ARG A 355 -22.58 1.74 -18.43
CA ARG A 355 -23.43 1.87 -17.23
C ARG A 355 -24.21 3.19 -17.20
N LEU A 356 -23.56 4.30 -17.56
CA LEU A 356 -24.22 5.61 -17.63
C LEU A 356 -25.34 5.65 -18.68
N SER A 357 -25.13 5.08 -19.87
CA SER A 357 -26.15 5.08 -20.93
C SER A 357 -27.30 4.12 -20.62
N GLU A 358 -27.01 2.95 -20.04
CA GLU A 358 -28.00 1.99 -19.57
C GLU A 358 -28.86 2.59 -18.45
N GLY A 359 -28.23 3.18 -17.42
CA GLY A 359 -28.92 3.84 -16.30
C GLY A 359 -29.71 5.09 -16.71
N ALA A 360 -29.30 5.79 -17.77
CA ALA A 360 -30.05 6.91 -18.33
C ALA A 360 -31.22 6.48 -19.24
N GLY A 361 -31.30 5.21 -19.64
CA GLY A 361 -32.33 4.68 -20.54
C GLY A 361 -32.32 5.29 -21.96
N ARG A 362 -31.19 5.86 -22.39
CA ARG A 362 -31.02 6.52 -23.69
C ARG A 362 -29.56 6.52 -24.14
N ASP A 363 -29.34 6.79 -25.42
CA ASP A 363 -28.04 7.20 -25.93
C ASP A 363 -27.60 8.52 -25.27
N LEU A 364 -26.39 8.52 -24.72
CA LEU A 364 -25.70 9.71 -24.23
C LEU A 364 -24.74 10.24 -25.30
N LYS A 365 -24.54 11.55 -25.38
CA LYS A 365 -23.48 12.11 -26.24
C LYS A 365 -22.12 12.04 -25.55
N LEU A 366 -21.14 11.45 -26.22
CA LEU A 366 -19.78 11.25 -25.73
C LEU A 366 -18.79 12.16 -26.47
N LEU A 367 -17.92 12.83 -25.72
CA LEU A 367 -16.66 13.38 -26.22
C LEU A 367 -15.48 12.72 -25.50
N PHE A 368 -14.74 11.87 -26.21
CA PHE A 368 -13.45 11.33 -25.76
C PHE A 368 -12.32 12.20 -26.32
N VAL A 369 -11.45 12.70 -25.44
CA VAL A 369 -10.39 13.67 -25.74
C VAL A 369 -9.02 13.05 -25.45
N ALA A 370 -8.11 13.13 -26.42
CA ALA A 370 -6.69 12.80 -26.23
C ALA A 370 -5.80 13.69 -27.11
N HIS A 371 -4.49 13.66 -26.87
CA HIS A 371 -3.53 14.49 -27.62
C HIS A 371 -3.00 13.81 -28.92
N ARG A 372 -3.15 12.50 -29.09
CA ARG A 372 -2.64 11.72 -30.24
C ARG A 372 -3.74 10.93 -30.95
N ARG A 373 -3.67 10.92 -32.29
CA ARG A 373 -4.58 10.18 -33.19
C ARG A 373 -4.60 8.67 -32.90
N GLU A 374 -3.46 8.13 -32.50
CA GLU A 374 -3.25 6.70 -32.25
C GLU A 374 -4.01 6.25 -31.00
N ILE A 375 -3.98 7.07 -29.94
CA ILE A 375 -4.79 6.88 -28.72
C ILE A 375 -6.28 6.96 -29.06
N LEU A 376 -6.70 7.94 -29.86
CA LEU A 376 -8.10 8.09 -30.30
C LEU A 376 -8.59 6.88 -31.11
N LYS A 377 -7.76 6.34 -32.02
CA LYS A 377 -8.06 5.09 -32.74
C LYS A 377 -8.18 3.88 -31.80
N GLN A 378 -7.31 3.77 -30.79
CA GLN A 378 -7.32 2.69 -29.81
C GLN A 378 -8.56 2.77 -28.92
N ALA A 379 -8.85 3.94 -28.35
CA ALA A 379 -10.03 4.19 -27.53
C ALA A 379 -11.32 3.92 -28.31
N MET A 380 -11.44 4.42 -29.54
CA MET A 380 -12.62 4.16 -30.38
C MET A 380 -12.84 2.67 -30.64
N ARG A 381 -11.79 1.85 -30.79
CA ARG A 381 -11.91 0.38 -30.85
C ARG A 381 -12.42 -0.18 -29.52
N THR A 382 -11.79 0.15 -28.40
CA THR A 382 -12.21 -0.33 -27.07
C THR A 382 -13.67 0.01 -26.74
N TYR A 383 -14.16 1.18 -27.14
CA TYR A 383 -15.58 1.52 -26.99
C TYR A 383 -16.49 0.68 -27.91
N ARG A 384 -16.10 0.40 -29.16
CA ARG A 384 -16.85 -0.53 -30.04
C ARG A 384 -16.92 -1.94 -29.44
N ASP A 385 -15.81 -2.41 -28.88
CA ASP A 385 -15.71 -3.74 -28.27
C ASP A 385 -16.58 -3.84 -26.99
N VAL A 386 -16.60 -2.80 -26.14
CA VAL A 386 -17.41 -2.77 -24.91
C VAL A 386 -18.89 -2.55 -25.17
N MET A 387 -19.24 -1.64 -26.10
CA MET A 387 -20.63 -1.34 -26.47
C MET A 387 -21.22 -2.40 -27.43
N GLN A 388 -20.41 -3.30 -27.98
CA GLN A 388 -20.76 -4.29 -29.01
C GLN A 388 -21.36 -3.67 -30.30
N ASP A 389 -21.04 -2.39 -30.57
CA ASP A 389 -21.41 -1.66 -31.78
C ASP A 389 -20.16 -1.35 -32.61
N GLY A 390 -20.00 -2.01 -33.77
CA GLY A 390 -18.88 -1.81 -34.67
C GLY A 390 -18.84 -0.44 -35.37
N VAL A 391 -19.91 0.35 -35.32
CA VAL A 391 -20.03 1.69 -35.91
C VAL A 391 -19.69 2.79 -34.90
N PHE A 392 -19.70 2.49 -33.59
CA PHE A 392 -19.56 3.46 -32.50
C PHE A 392 -18.36 4.39 -32.64
N GLY A 393 -18.60 5.70 -32.53
CA GLY A 393 -17.54 6.72 -32.51
C GLY A 393 -17.09 7.21 -33.89
N GLU A 394 -16.99 8.53 -34.02
CA GLU A 394 -16.39 9.24 -35.15
C GLU A 394 -15.08 9.93 -34.73
N LEU A 395 -14.06 9.93 -35.59
CA LEU A 395 -12.78 10.61 -35.34
C LEU A 395 -12.81 12.10 -35.74
N TYR A 396 -12.31 12.97 -34.86
CA TYR A 396 -12.03 14.38 -35.17
C TYR A 396 -10.56 14.72 -34.96
N VAL A 397 -9.72 14.37 -35.95
CA VAL A 397 -8.27 14.56 -35.90
C VAL A 397 -7.64 14.61 -37.31
N GLY A 398 -6.83 15.64 -37.55
CA GLY A 398 -6.27 15.92 -38.87
C GLY A 398 -7.37 16.22 -39.89
N GLU A 399 -7.38 15.48 -40.99
CA GLU A 399 -8.37 15.60 -42.07
C GLU A 399 -9.74 14.99 -41.73
N HIS A 400 -9.83 14.14 -40.69
CA HIS A 400 -11.07 13.45 -40.32
C HIS A 400 -12.04 14.45 -39.66
N LYS A 401 -13.27 14.52 -40.19
CA LYS A 401 -14.35 15.36 -39.67
C LYS A 401 -15.61 14.51 -39.43
N PRO A 402 -16.18 14.54 -38.21
CA PRO A 402 -17.42 13.83 -37.89
C PRO A 402 -18.65 14.47 -38.54
N ARG A 403 -19.70 13.67 -38.71
CA ARG A 403 -20.97 14.00 -39.38
C ARG A 403 -22.15 14.10 -38.42
N GLU A 404 -22.26 13.18 -37.46
CA GLU A 404 -23.41 13.09 -36.55
C GLU A 404 -23.19 13.80 -35.22
N TRP A 405 -21.94 13.98 -34.79
CA TRP A 405 -21.60 14.68 -33.54
C TRP A 405 -22.26 14.08 -32.27
N LYS A 406 -22.43 12.74 -32.25
CA LYS A 406 -22.94 11.97 -31.09
C LYS A 406 -21.83 11.42 -30.20
N HIS A 407 -20.97 10.57 -30.77
CA HIS A 407 -19.87 9.89 -30.09
C HIS A 407 -18.57 10.30 -30.78
N ILE A 408 -17.76 11.14 -30.14
CA ILE A 408 -16.69 11.88 -30.81
C ILE A 408 -15.34 11.60 -30.14
N PHE A 409 -14.38 11.11 -30.92
CA PHE A 409 -13.00 10.85 -30.50
C PHE A 409 -12.10 11.93 -31.11
N ALA A 410 -11.84 13.00 -30.35
CA ALA A 410 -11.26 14.24 -30.85
C ALA A 410 -9.88 14.57 -30.28
N SER A 411 -9.05 15.21 -31.10
CA SER A 411 -7.81 15.81 -30.61
C SER A 411 -8.05 17.21 -30.04
N VAL A 412 -7.36 17.56 -28.93
CA VAL A 412 -7.42 18.92 -28.35
C VAL A 412 -6.99 19.99 -29.36
N GLN A 413 -6.05 19.68 -30.26
CA GLN A 413 -5.65 20.57 -31.35
C GLN A 413 -6.80 20.80 -32.34
N SER A 414 -7.51 19.75 -32.76
CA SER A 414 -8.67 19.87 -33.65
C SER A 414 -9.82 20.64 -32.99
N LEU A 415 -10.12 20.38 -31.72
CA LEU A 415 -11.13 21.13 -30.96
C LEU A 415 -10.76 22.61 -30.79
N SER A 416 -9.48 22.92 -30.54
CA SER A 416 -9.01 24.31 -30.46
C SER A 416 -8.98 25.01 -31.83
N SER A 417 -8.81 24.27 -32.93
CA SER A 417 -8.87 24.81 -34.30
C SER A 417 -10.30 24.97 -34.82
N LEU A 418 -11.27 24.26 -34.24
CA LEU A 418 -12.70 24.51 -34.46
C LEU A 418 -13.13 25.85 -33.84
N GLY A 419 -12.55 26.18 -32.68
CA GLY A 419 -13.14 27.11 -31.72
C GLY A 419 -14.16 26.35 -30.87
N ILE A 420 -13.75 25.89 -29.69
CA ILE A 420 -14.60 25.11 -28.77
C ILE A 420 -15.85 25.90 -28.36
N GLU A 421 -15.72 27.23 -28.36
CA GLU A 421 -16.75 28.23 -28.09
C GLU A 421 -17.94 28.18 -29.07
N GLN A 422 -17.79 27.52 -30.22
CA GLN A 422 -18.88 27.30 -31.19
C GLN A 422 -19.80 26.13 -30.82
N LEU A 423 -19.32 25.19 -29.99
CA LEU A 423 -20.16 24.15 -29.41
C LEU A 423 -20.89 24.72 -28.19
N LYS A 424 -22.10 24.24 -27.90
CA LYS A 424 -22.76 24.63 -26.65
C LYS A 424 -22.03 24.00 -25.43
N PRO A 425 -21.97 24.67 -24.27
CA PRO A 425 -21.39 24.10 -23.05
C PRO A 425 -21.98 22.72 -22.69
N ASP A 426 -23.29 22.56 -22.86
CA ASP A 426 -24.11 21.37 -22.58
C ASP A 426 -24.20 20.39 -23.77
N PHE A 427 -23.39 20.56 -24.82
CA PHE A 427 -23.57 19.79 -26.07
C PHE A 427 -23.30 18.29 -25.92
N PHE A 428 -22.42 17.89 -25.00
CA PHE A 428 -22.09 16.49 -24.68
C PHE A 428 -22.59 16.13 -23.28
N ASP A 429 -23.18 14.94 -23.14
CA ASP A 429 -23.63 14.42 -21.85
C ASP A 429 -22.44 13.92 -21.02
N VAL A 430 -21.48 13.24 -21.66
CA VAL A 430 -20.29 12.66 -21.05
C VAL A 430 -19.03 13.18 -21.77
N VAL A 431 -18.08 13.72 -21.01
CA VAL A 431 -16.75 14.06 -21.51
C VAL A 431 -15.72 13.20 -20.79
N VAL A 432 -14.88 12.51 -21.55
CA VAL A 432 -13.74 11.71 -21.05
C VAL A 432 -12.47 12.34 -21.59
N ILE A 433 -11.48 12.58 -20.73
CA ILE A 433 -10.21 13.20 -21.12
C ILE A 433 -9.05 12.31 -20.66
N ASP A 434 -8.35 11.72 -21.61
CA ASP A 434 -7.19 10.85 -21.38
C ASP A 434 -5.88 11.64 -21.26
N GLU A 435 -4.94 11.07 -20.50
CA GLU A 435 -3.69 11.70 -20.06
C GLU A 435 -3.93 13.10 -19.43
N PHE A 436 -4.86 13.17 -18.47
CA PHE A 436 -5.36 14.40 -17.83
C PHE A 436 -4.28 15.28 -17.15
N HIS A 437 -3.07 14.76 -16.93
CA HIS A 437 -1.93 15.56 -16.45
C HIS A 437 -1.54 16.71 -17.42
N HIS A 438 -2.03 16.69 -18.66
CA HIS A 438 -1.94 17.82 -19.61
C HIS A 438 -2.96 18.96 -19.36
N ALA A 439 -3.91 18.82 -18.43
CA ALA A 439 -5.05 19.74 -18.26
C ALA A 439 -4.68 21.22 -18.00
N MET A 440 -3.49 21.48 -17.45
CA MET A 440 -2.97 22.83 -17.23
C MET A 440 -2.54 23.55 -18.52
N ALA A 441 -2.42 22.86 -19.66
CA ALA A 441 -2.11 23.48 -20.94
C ALA A 441 -3.24 24.43 -21.37
N PRO A 442 -2.95 25.63 -21.91
CA PRO A 442 -3.99 26.62 -22.24
C PRO A 442 -5.10 26.12 -23.17
N THR A 443 -4.81 25.13 -24.03
CA THR A 443 -5.80 24.50 -24.92
C THR A 443 -6.74 23.53 -24.19
N TYR A 444 -6.22 22.78 -23.20
CA TYR A 444 -7.05 21.94 -22.33
C TYR A 444 -7.90 22.79 -21.37
N ARG A 445 -7.30 23.83 -20.75
CA ARG A 445 -8.01 24.74 -19.85
C ARG A 445 -9.21 25.41 -20.53
N ARG A 446 -9.07 25.97 -21.74
CA ARG A 446 -10.22 26.51 -22.51
C ARG A 446 -11.35 25.51 -22.73
N LEU A 447 -11.02 24.24 -22.99
CA LEU A 447 -12.02 23.18 -23.19
C LEU A 447 -12.77 22.86 -21.89
N LEU A 448 -12.07 22.77 -20.76
CA LEU A 448 -12.63 22.52 -19.43
C LEU A 448 -13.43 23.72 -18.89
N ASP A 449 -12.94 24.94 -19.15
CA ASP A 449 -13.61 26.19 -18.75
C ASP A 449 -14.93 26.37 -19.52
N HIS A 450 -14.99 25.98 -20.80
CA HIS A 450 -16.18 26.11 -21.65
C HIS A 450 -17.20 24.97 -21.50
N LEU A 451 -16.78 23.70 -21.58
CA LEU A 451 -17.71 22.57 -21.55
C LEU A 451 -18.30 22.34 -20.15
N LYS A 452 -19.57 21.97 -20.07
CA LYS A 452 -20.34 21.72 -18.85
C LYS A 452 -21.21 20.46 -19.04
N PRO A 453 -20.59 19.27 -19.14
CA PRO A 453 -21.30 18.01 -19.35
C PRO A 453 -22.06 17.55 -18.10
N GLN A 454 -22.90 16.52 -18.25
CA GLN A 454 -23.54 15.86 -17.12
C GLN A 454 -22.55 14.97 -16.33
N GLN A 455 -21.49 14.48 -17.00
CA GLN A 455 -20.39 13.71 -16.41
C GLN A 455 -19.05 14.13 -17.02
N LEU A 456 -18.03 14.34 -16.19
CA LEU A 456 -16.64 14.57 -16.61
C LEU A 456 -15.73 13.54 -15.95
N LEU A 457 -15.02 12.75 -16.77
CA LEU A 457 -14.06 11.75 -16.32
C LEU A 457 -12.65 12.10 -16.81
N GLY A 458 -11.77 12.49 -15.89
CA GLY A 458 -10.34 12.61 -16.15
C GLY A 458 -9.64 11.27 -15.95
N LEU A 459 -8.77 10.87 -16.88
CA LEU A 459 -7.95 9.65 -16.77
C LEU A 459 -6.46 10.02 -16.73
N THR A 460 -5.70 9.54 -15.75
CA THR A 460 -4.24 9.75 -15.71
C THR A 460 -3.49 8.56 -15.09
N ALA A 461 -2.17 8.51 -15.28
CA ALA A 461 -1.27 7.63 -14.51
C ALA A 461 -0.53 8.36 -13.38
N THR A 462 -0.47 9.70 -13.42
CA THR A 462 0.10 10.55 -12.36
C THR A 462 -0.75 11.82 -12.23
N PRO A 463 -1.41 12.08 -11.09
CA PRO A 463 -2.04 13.37 -10.84
C PRO A 463 -1.01 14.46 -10.49
N GLU A 464 0.12 14.08 -9.86
CA GLU A 464 1.19 15.00 -9.48
C GLU A 464 2.09 15.31 -10.68
N ARG A 465 2.27 16.60 -11.01
CA ARG A 465 3.12 17.04 -12.12
C ARG A 465 4.51 17.46 -11.62
N GLY A 466 5.51 17.33 -12.49
CA GLY A 466 6.92 17.63 -12.17
C GLY A 466 7.23 19.12 -11.89
N ASP A 467 6.26 20.01 -12.09
CA ASP A 467 6.29 21.44 -11.71
C ASP A 467 5.57 21.73 -10.38
N GLY A 468 5.21 20.69 -9.61
CA GLY A 468 4.58 20.80 -8.29
C GLY A 468 3.05 20.91 -8.31
N VAL A 469 2.44 21.11 -9.49
CA VAL A 469 0.98 21.29 -9.61
C VAL A 469 0.25 19.94 -9.63
N ASP A 470 -0.80 19.83 -8.83
CA ASP A 470 -1.69 18.68 -8.76
C ASP A 470 -3.00 18.95 -9.52
N VAL A 471 -3.32 18.12 -10.52
CA VAL A 471 -4.54 18.28 -11.32
C VAL A 471 -5.81 17.88 -10.57
N ALA A 472 -5.72 17.05 -9.53
CA ALA A 472 -6.86 16.73 -8.66
C ALA A 472 -7.33 17.98 -7.92
N LYS A 473 -6.39 18.74 -7.34
CA LYS A 473 -6.67 19.99 -6.61
C LYS A 473 -7.28 21.06 -7.52
N GLN A 474 -6.73 21.24 -8.71
CA GLN A 474 -7.16 22.32 -9.61
C GLN A 474 -8.53 22.07 -10.28
N PHE A 475 -8.90 20.83 -10.56
CA PHE A 475 -10.10 20.52 -11.37
C PHE A 475 -11.15 19.63 -10.67
N PHE A 476 -10.80 18.98 -9.56
CA PHE A 476 -11.65 17.99 -8.87
C PHE A 476 -11.69 18.18 -7.34
N GLU A 477 -11.43 19.39 -6.86
CA GLU A 477 -11.50 19.74 -5.41
C GLU A 477 -10.51 18.95 -4.53
N GLY A 478 -9.43 18.43 -5.13
CA GLY A 478 -8.47 17.53 -4.48
C GLY A 478 -8.89 16.05 -4.48
N ARG A 479 -10.10 15.73 -4.94
CA ARG A 479 -10.65 14.37 -4.94
C ARG A 479 -10.15 13.57 -6.15
N THR A 480 -9.70 12.35 -5.88
CA THR A 480 -9.57 11.27 -6.87
C THR A 480 -10.63 10.23 -6.52
N ALA A 481 -11.41 9.79 -7.50
CA ALA A 481 -12.55 8.90 -7.28
C ALA A 481 -12.09 7.46 -6.97
N SER A 482 -11.10 6.97 -7.71
CA SER A 482 -10.38 5.73 -7.41
C SER A 482 -8.94 5.81 -7.91
N GLU A 483 -8.02 5.14 -7.20
CA GLU A 483 -6.58 5.17 -7.45
C GLU A 483 -5.96 3.77 -7.42
N LEU A 484 -5.18 3.45 -8.46
CA LEU A 484 -4.42 2.20 -8.61
C LEU A 484 -3.03 2.54 -9.14
N ARG A 485 -2.03 2.67 -8.27
CA ARG A 485 -0.66 3.08 -8.63
C ARG A 485 0.14 1.89 -9.18
N LEU A 486 1.38 2.16 -9.59
CA LEU A 486 2.25 1.15 -10.19
C LEU A 486 2.52 -0.02 -9.23
N TRP A 487 2.73 0.25 -7.94
CA TRP A 487 3.01 -0.76 -6.93
C TRP A 487 1.84 -1.73 -6.78
N ASP A 488 0.64 -1.20 -6.52
CA ASP A 488 -0.61 -1.95 -6.39
C ASP A 488 -0.89 -2.81 -7.65
N ALA A 489 -0.61 -2.25 -8.83
CA ALA A 489 -0.76 -2.93 -10.11
C ALA A 489 0.33 -4.00 -10.41
N LEU A 490 1.38 -4.07 -9.60
CA LEU A 490 2.40 -5.13 -9.64
C LEU A 490 2.12 -6.22 -8.59
N ASP A 491 1.71 -5.85 -7.37
CA ASP A 491 1.30 -6.81 -6.34
C ASP A 491 0.02 -7.55 -6.70
N ALA A 492 -0.94 -6.87 -7.36
CA ALA A 492 -2.09 -7.51 -8.02
C ALA A 492 -1.72 -8.17 -9.37
N ASP A 493 -0.44 -8.36 -9.68
CA ASP A 493 0.11 -9.05 -10.87
C ASP A 493 -0.56 -8.56 -12.19
N LEU A 494 -1.07 -7.32 -12.27
CA LEU A 494 -1.74 -6.78 -13.47
C LEU A 494 -0.73 -6.42 -14.56
N LEU A 495 0.44 -5.91 -14.14
CA LEU A 495 1.58 -5.53 -14.97
C LEU A 495 2.70 -6.56 -14.83
N VAL A 496 3.56 -6.76 -15.84
CA VAL A 496 4.72 -7.66 -15.65
C VAL A 496 5.67 -7.08 -14.59
N PRO A 497 6.31 -7.92 -13.77
CA PRO A 497 7.39 -7.46 -12.91
C PRO A 497 8.54 -6.86 -13.74
N PHE A 498 9.39 -6.06 -13.11
CA PHE A 498 10.52 -5.42 -13.77
C PHE A 498 11.84 -5.68 -13.04
N HIS A 499 12.92 -5.86 -13.79
CA HIS A 499 14.29 -5.79 -13.29
C HIS A 499 14.91 -4.47 -13.77
N TYR A 500 15.12 -3.54 -12.85
CA TYR A 500 15.72 -2.23 -13.11
C TYR A 500 17.19 -2.24 -12.71
N PHE A 501 18.06 -1.94 -13.67
CA PHE A 501 19.50 -1.84 -13.50
C PHE A 501 19.94 -0.38 -13.63
N GLY A 502 20.23 0.26 -12.50
CA GLY A 502 20.85 1.58 -12.45
C GLY A 502 22.36 1.44 -12.62
N VAL A 503 22.83 1.64 -13.84
CA VAL A 503 24.23 1.52 -14.23
C VAL A 503 24.90 2.88 -14.18
N SER A 504 26.11 2.97 -13.65
CA SER A 504 26.90 4.20 -13.66
C SER A 504 27.22 4.66 -15.09
N ASP A 505 27.02 5.94 -15.37
CA ASP A 505 27.51 6.58 -16.59
C ASP A 505 28.79 7.35 -16.24
N ASP A 506 29.84 7.21 -17.04
CA ASP A 506 31.15 7.82 -16.74
C ASP A 506 31.18 9.32 -17.11
N VAL A 507 30.05 9.85 -17.59
CA VAL A 507 29.86 11.25 -17.97
C VAL A 507 29.50 12.11 -16.74
N ASP A 508 30.24 13.19 -16.55
CA ASP A 508 29.90 14.27 -15.64
C ASP A 508 28.87 15.22 -16.27
N LEU A 509 27.74 15.42 -15.58
CA LEU A 509 26.66 16.33 -15.97
C LEU A 509 26.57 17.55 -15.03
N SER A 510 27.35 17.58 -13.94
CA SER A 510 27.32 18.63 -12.91
C SER A 510 27.64 20.02 -13.46
N GLN A 511 28.48 20.08 -14.50
CA GLN A 511 28.92 21.31 -15.16
C GLN A 511 27.96 21.83 -16.25
N LEU A 512 26.92 21.06 -16.62
CA LEU A 512 25.98 21.46 -17.66
C LEU A 512 25.07 22.61 -17.19
N GLU A 513 24.66 23.43 -18.15
CA GLU A 513 23.77 24.56 -17.87
C GLU A 513 22.34 24.09 -17.53
N TRP A 514 21.74 24.73 -16.53
CA TRP A 514 20.44 24.39 -15.97
C TRP A 514 19.42 25.49 -16.27
N LYS A 515 18.39 25.18 -17.04
CA LYS A 515 17.37 26.11 -17.54
C LYS A 515 15.98 25.59 -17.22
N ARG A 516 15.17 26.38 -16.51
CA ARG A 516 13.75 26.07 -16.19
C ARG A 516 13.55 24.65 -15.62
N GLY A 517 14.41 24.27 -14.67
CA GLY A 517 14.32 22.97 -13.99
C GLY A 517 14.79 21.75 -14.79
N ASN A 518 15.51 21.93 -15.90
CA ASN A 518 16.09 20.85 -16.71
C ASN A 518 17.49 21.24 -17.24
N TYR A 519 18.23 20.26 -17.77
CA TYR A 519 19.48 20.49 -18.51
C TYR A 519 19.25 21.18 -19.86
N ASP A 520 20.25 21.94 -20.33
CA ASP A 520 20.31 22.36 -21.73
C ASP A 520 20.47 21.15 -22.67
N THR A 521 19.45 20.91 -23.50
CA THR A 521 19.38 19.75 -24.39
C THR A 521 20.40 19.78 -25.52
N THR A 522 20.91 20.96 -25.90
CA THR A 522 21.93 21.09 -26.95
C THR A 522 23.30 20.68 -26.41
N GLN A 523 23.67 21.16 -25.22
CA GLN A 523 24.90 20.76 -24.54
C GLN A 523 24.89 19.25 -24.24
N LEU A 524 23.78 18.75 -23.70
CA LEU A 524 23.61 17.33 -23.38
C LEU A 524 23.62 16.43 -24.64
N SER A 525 23.05 16.89 -25.76
CA SER A 525 23.14 16.19 -27.06
C SER A 525 24.58 16.08 -27.56
N ALA A 526 25.34 17.18 -27.49
CA ALA A 526 26.73 17.24 -27.93
C ALA A 526 27.66 16.39 -27.06
N LEU A 527 27.38 16.26 -25.76
CA LEU A 527 28.17 15.46 -24.82
C LEU A 527 27.97 13.94 -24.97
N TYR A 528 26.80 13.51 -25.45
CA TYR A 528 26.48 12.09 -25.67
C TYR A 528 26.76 11.63 -27.12
N THR A 529 26.59 12.50 -28.12
CA THR A 529 26.86 12.17 -29.52
C THR A 529 28.36 12.10 -29.78
N GLY A 530 28.84 11.01 -30.39
CA GLY A 530 30.28 10.80 -30.63
C GLY A 530 31.08 10.29 -29.42
N ASN A 531 30.44 10.06 -28.27
CA ASN A 531 31.05 9.38 -27.14
C ASN A 531 30.99 7.85 -27.36
N ASP A 532 31.83 7.33 -28.25
CA ASP A 532 31.86 5.90 -28.61
C ASP A 532 32.22 5.02 -27.38
N ALA A 533 32.97 5.53 -26.41
CA ALA A 533 33.30 4.83 -25.17
C ALA A 533 32.05 4.56 -24.31
N ARG A 534 31.18 5.59 -24.14
CA ARG A 534 29.86 5.47 -23.50
C ARG A 534 28.95 4.52 -24.28
N ALA A 535 28.85 4.68 -25.60
CA ALA A 535 27.98 3.83 -26.41
C ALA A 535 28.43 2.36 -26.39
N ALA A 536 29.73 2.10 -26.32
CA ALA A 536 30.29 0.77 -26.07
C ALA A 536 30.00 0.25 -24.65
N LYS A 537 29.91 1.11 -23.62
CA LYS A 537 29.44 0.72 -22.27
C LYS A 537 27.99 0.28 -22.34
N VAL A 538 27.10 1.06 -22.96
CA VAL A 538 25.68 0.70 -23.15
C VAL A 538 25.52 -0.69 -23.78
N ILE A 539 26.30 -1.03 -24.80
CA ILE A 539 26.23 -2.35 -25.46
C ILE A 539 26.77 -3.50 -24.60
N ARG A 540 27.83 -3.27 -23.81
CA ARG A 540 28.35 -4.30 -22.87
C ARG A 540 27.31 -4.62 -21.80
N GLU A 541 26.78 -3.59 -21.16
CA GLU A 541 25.80 -3.72 -20.07
C GLU A 541 24.49 -4.32 -20.56
N LEU A 542 24.01 -3.92 -21.75
CA LEU A 542 22.88 -4.57 -22.42
C LEU A 542 23.11 -6.10 -22.55
N ARG A 543 24.27 -6.51 -23.08
CA ARG A 543 24.61 -7.93 -23.30
C ARG A 543 24.81 -8.73 -22.01
N ASP A 544 25.10 -8.07 -20.89
CA ASP A 544 25.20 -8.70 -19.58
C ASP A 544 23.82 -8.89 -18.92
N LYS A 545 22.86 -7.97 -19.14
CA LYS A 545 21.54 -8.02 -18.49
C LYS A 545 20.44 -8.72 -19.30
N VAL A 546 20.50 -8.77 -20.64
CA VAL A 546 19.45 -9.42 -21.47
C VAL A 546 19.83 -10.82 -21.93
N THR A 547 18.87 -11.74 -21.92
CA THR A 547 19.07 -13.16 -22.29
C THR A 547 19.55 -13.37 -23.73
N SER A 548 19.18 -12.48 -24.66
CA SER A 548 19.68 -12.45 -26.04
C SER A 548 19.34 -11.10 -26.70
N THR A 549 20.35 -10.45 -27.30
CA THR A 549 20.16 -9.24 -28.11
C THR A 549 19.37 -9.46 -29.40
N ASP A 550 19.19 -10.73 -29.79
CA ASP A 550 18.64 -11.14 -31.08
C ASP A 550 17.17 -11.58 -30.93
N HIS A 551 16.71 -11.73 -29.69
CA HIS A 551 15.32 -12.06 -29.34
C HIS A 551 14.63 -11.00 -28.47
N MET A 552 15.36 -10.03 -27.93
CA MET A 552 14.78 -8.86 -27.26
C MET A 552 13.96 -7.98 -28.22
N ARG A 553 13.08 -7.17 -27.62
CA ARG A 553 12.38 -6.05 -28.24
C ARG A 553 12.57 -4.80 -27.37
N ALA A 554 13.61 -4.04 -27.69
CA ALA A 554 14.06 -2.90 -26.93
C ALA A 554 13.53 -1.55 -27.44
N ILE A 555 13.34 -0.59 -26.53
CA ILE A 555 13.13 0.83 -26.86
C ILE A 555 14.14 1.70 -26.11
N GLY A 556 14.88 2.53 -26.84
CA GLY A 556 15.91 3.42 -26.31
C GLY A 556 15.50 4.90 -26.31
N PHE A 557 15.26 5.45 -25.12
CA PHE A 557 14.83 6.83 -24.94
C PHE A 557 16.04 7.78 -24.95
N SER A 558 16.16 8.54 -26.04
CA SER A 558 17.33 9.37 -26.36
C SER A 558 17.10 10.85 -26.01
N VAL A 559 18.20 11.60 -25.86
CA VAL A 559 18.18 13.04 -25.55
C VAL A 559 17.69 13.90 -26.72
N SER A 560 18.11 13.56 -27.93
CA SER A 560 17.92 14.36 -29.14
C SER A 560 17.82 13.45 -30.36
N VAL A 561 17.32 13.99 -31.47
CA VAL A 561 17.19 13.24 -32.74
C VAL A 561 18.55 12.73 -33.19
N GLN A 562 19.56 13.60 -33.15
CA GLN A 562 20.96 13.26 -33.46
C GLN A 562 21.48 12.09 -32.60
N HIS A 563 21.21 12.09 -31.29
CA HIS A 563 21.61 11.01 -30.39
C HIS A 563 20.87 9.70 -30.68
N ALA A 564 19.59 9.75 -31.07
CA ALA A 564 18.83 8.55 -31.46
C ALA A 564 19.39 7.87 -32.73
N HIS A 565 19.66 8.65 -33.78
CA HIS A 565 20.28 8.15 -35.01
C HIS A 565 21.69 7.60 -34.76
N TYR A 566 22.52 8.32 -33.99
CA TYR A 566 23.84 7.85 -33.56
C TYR A 566 23.79 6.51 -32.79
N MET A 567 22.86 6.35 -31.83
CA MET A 567 22.73 5.07 -31.10
C MET A 567 22.25 3.93 -32.01
N ALA A 568 21.37 4.19 -32.98
CA ALA A 568 20.97 3.20 -33.97
C ALA A 568 22.17 2.77 -34.84
N GLU A 569 23.01 3.71 -35.30
CA GLU A 569 24.24 3.38 -36.03
C GLU A 569 25.22 2.55 -35.21
N VAL A 570 25.44 2.89 -33.94
CA VAL A 570 26.36 2.17 -33.05
C VAL A 570 25.83 0.75 -32.76
N PHE A 571 24.53 0.58 -32.53
CA PHE A 571 23.93 -0.74 -32.32
C PHE A 571 24.01 -1.62 -33.57
N ASN A 572 23.69 -1.09 -34.75
CA ASN A 572 23.84 -1.83 -36.01
C ASN A 572 25.31 -2.21 -36.28
N ARG A 573 26.28 -1.30 -36.01
CA ARG A 573 27.72 -1.59 -36.06
C ARG A 573 28.15 -2.72 -35.11
N ALA A 574 27.42 -2.91 -34.00
CA ALA A 574 27.64 -3.99 -33.04
C ALA A 574 26.86 -5.28 -33.35
N GLY A 575 26.09 -5.33 -34.45
CA GLY A 575 25.29 -6.48 -34.87
C GLY A 575 23.87 -6.54 -34.28
N ILE A 576 23.39 -5.47 -33.63
CA ILE A 576 22.05 -5.40 -33.02
C ILE A 576 21.13 -4.61 -33.96
N ALA A 577 20.25 -5.31 -34.68
CA ALA A 577 19.38 -4.72 -35.69
C ALA A 577 18.50 -3.61 -35.10
N SER A 578 18.73 -2.36 -35.52
CA SER A 578 18.15 -1.17 -34.86
C SER A 578 17.71 -0.10 -35.84
N VAL A 579 16.72 0.71 -35.46
CA VAL A 579 16.34 1.94 -36.20
C VAL A 579 16.17 3.11 -35.24
N ALA A 580 16.21 4.33 -35.76
CA ALA A 580 15.79 5.53 -35.05
C ALA A 580 14.46 6.03 -35.63
N VAL A 581 13.58 6.56 -34.77
CA VAL A 581 12.29 7.14 -35.15
C VAL A 581 12.09 8.43 -34.34
N ASP A 582 11.78 9.52 -35.04
CA ASP A 582 11.61 10.85 -34.44
C ASP A 582 10.35 11.55 -34.95
N GLY A 583 10.17 12.82 -34.56
CA GLY A 583 8.98 13.61 -34.90
C GLY A 583 8.80 13.87 -36.40
N THR A 584 9.86 13.76 -37.20
CA THR A 584 9.82 13.90 -38.67
C THR A 584 9.59 12.59 -39.42
N THR A 585 9.73 11.44 -38.75
CA THR A 585 9.50 10.12 -39.38
C THR A 585 8.02 9.95 -39.69
N ASP A 586 7.70 9.62 -40.95
CA ASP A 586 6.33 9.50 -41.42
C ASP A 586 5.53 8.41 -40.70
N ASN A 587 4.20 8.56 -40.68
CA ASN A 587 3.34 7.64 -39.94
C ASN A 587 3.39 6.20 -40.48
N ALA A 588 3.60 6.01 -41.79
CA ALA A 588 3.75 4.69 -42.39
C ALA A 588 5.05 4.01 -41.93
N ASP A 589 6.19 4.69 -42.04
CA ASP A 589 7.50 4.18 -41.61
C ASP A 589 7.54 3.90 -40.10
N ARG A 590 6.79 4.67 -39.32
CA ARG A 590 6.61 4.50 -37.87
C ARG A 590 5.76 3.27 -37.52
N GLU A 591 4.62 3.08 -38.19
CA GLU A 591 3.78 1.89 -38.04
C GLU A 591 4.56 0.63 -38.49
N GLU A 592 5.36 0.74 -39.56
CA GLU A 592 6.25 -0.31 -40.06
C GLU A 592 7.40 -0.63 -39.08
N ALA A 593 8.10 0.37 -38.53
CA ALA A 593 9.14 0.13 -37.53
C ALA A 593 8.60 -0.63 -36.30
N LEU A 594 7.39 -0.31 -35.85
CA LEU A 594 6.72 -1.03 -34.76
C LEU A 594 6.32 -2.46 -35.15
N ARG A 595 5.82 -2.68 -36.39
CA ARG A 595 5.54 -4.01 -36.93
C ARG A 595 6.81 -4.88 -36.92
N ARG A 596 7.92 -4.32 -37.42
CA ARG A 596 9.23 -4.98 -37.50
C ARG A 596 9.80 -5.34 -36.13
N LEU A 597 9.68 -4.46 -35.13
CA LEU A 597 10.06 -4.76 -33.74
C LEU A 597 9.18 -5.86 -33.14
N GLY A 598 7.85 -5.81 -33.36
CA GLY A 598 6.93 -6.87 -32.91
C GLY A 598 7.30 -8.25 -33.47
N GLN A 599 7.62 -8.33 -34.76
CA GLN A 599 8.01 -9.54 -35.46
C GLN A 599 9.48 -9.96 -35.27
N ARG A 600 10.30 -9.17 -34.56
CA ARG A 600 11.77 -9.37 -34.39
C ARG A 600 12.59 -9.30 -35.69
N GLU A 601 12.12 -8.55 -36.69
CA GLU A 601 12.96 -8.13 -37.82
C GLU A 601 13.99 -7.05 -37.41
N ILE A 602 13.71 -6.35 -36.32
CA ILE A 602 14.63 -5.47 -35.59
C ILE A 602 14.50 -5.75 -34.09
N ASN A 603 15.55 -5.47 -33.34
CA ASN A 603 15.64 -5.72 -31.90
C ASN A 603 15.57 -4.45 -31.06
N CYS A 604 15.86 -3.27 -31.61
CA CYS A 604 15.77 -2.00 -30.87
C CYS A 604 15.22 -0.85 -31.73
N ILE A 605 14.40 0.02 -31.13
CA ILE A 605 14.05 1.34 -31.70
C ILE A 605 14.54 2.45 -30.77
N PHE A 606 15.33 3.38 -31.29
CA PHE A 606 15.72 4.60 -30.59
C PHE A 606 14.75 5.74 -30.91
N ALA A 607 14.31 6.48 -29.89
CA ALA A 607 13.31 7.53 -30.07
C ALA A 607 13.48 8.69 -29.09
N VAL A 608 12.86 9.83 -29.44
CA VAL A 608 12.90 11.08 -28.69
C VAL A 608 11.46 11.56 -28.52
N ASP A 609 10.91 11.38 -27.31
CA ASP A 609 9.55 11.78 -26.88
C ASP A 609 8.36 11.20 -27.69
N LEU A 610 8.64 10.49 -28.78
CA LEU A 610 7.68 9.86 -29.66
C LEU A 610 6.96 8.69 -29.00
N PHE A 611 7.64 7.92 -28.16
CA PHE A 611 7.06 6.73 -27.48
C PHE A 611 6.81 6.94 -25.98
N ASN A 612 6.86 8.17 -25.48
CA ASN A 612 6.37 8.48 -24.14
C ASN A 612 4.88 8.12 -24.03
N GLU A 613 4.09 8.42 -25.06
CA GLU A 613 2.63 8.30 -25.09
C GLU A 613 2.12 7.73 -26.43
N GLY A 614 1.01 6.99 -26.39
CA GLY A 614 0.34 6.43 -27.58
C GLY A 614 0.97 5.18 -28.23
N LEU A 615 2.07 4.67 -27.68
CA LEU A 615 2.67 3.40 -28.13
C LEU A 615 1.83 2.18 -27.68
N ASP A 616 1.53 1.29 -28.63
CA ASP A 616 0.80 0.04 -28.43
C ASP A 616 1.61 -1.16 -28.97
N LEU A 617 2.62 -1.58 -28.21
CA LEU A 617 3.41 -2.78 -28.51
C LEU A 617 3.71 -3.56 -27.20
N PRO A 618 2.76 -4.34 -26.67
CA PRO A 618 2.91 -5.03 -25.38
C PRO A 618 4.12 -5.97 -25.28
N GLN A 619 4.65 -6.42 -26.42
CA GLN A 619 5.77 -7.35 -26.54
C GLN A 619 7.14 -6.73 -26.22
N VAL A 620 7.24 -5.40 -26.01
CA VAL A 620 8.48 -4.71 -25.60
C VAL A 620 8.95 -5.28 -24.26
N ASP A 621 10.10 -5.94 -24.25
CA ASP A 621 10.66 -6.66 -23.10
C ASP A 621 11.87 -5.93 -22.48
N THR A 622 12.40 -4.91 -23.17
CA THR A 622 13.61 -4.20 -22.79
C THR A 622 13.44 -2.67 -22.94
N ILE A 623 13.91 -1.88 -21.98
CA ILE A 623 13.94 -0.40 -22.04
C ILE A 623 15.34 0.10 -21.72
N LEU A 624 15.85 1.04 -22.54
CA LEU A 624 17.10 1.74 -22.33
C LEU A 624 16.82 3.23 -22.07
N LEU A 625 17.06 3.68 -20.84
CA LEU A 625 16.98 5.09 -20.46
C LEU A 625 18.35 5.73 -20.68
N LEU A 626 18.55 6.29 -21.88
CA LEU A 626 19.83 6.89 -22.30
C LEU A 626 19.89 8.40 -22.04
N ARG A 627 18.92 8.95 -21.30
CA ARG A 627 18.77 10.37 -20.99
C ARG A 627 18.41 10.59 -19.52
N PRO A 628 18.85 11.69 -18.88
CA PRO A 628 18.44 12.07 -17.54
C PRO A 628 16.98 12.56 -17.52
N THR A 629 16.02 11.64 -17.59
CA THR A 629 14.60 11.94 -17.36
C THR A 629 14.39 12.29 -15.88
N GLN A 630 14.08 13.55 -15.57
CA GLN A 630 13.74 14.01 -14.22
C GLN A 630 12.25 13.86 -13.88
N SER A 631 11.36 14.12 -14.86
CA SER A 631 9.91 14.05 -14.65
C SER A 631 9.46 12.62 -14.31
N ALA A 632 8.87 12.45 -13.13
CA ALA A 632 8.30 11.17 -12.69
C ALA A 632 7.19 10.67 -13.64
N THR A 633 6.34 11.58 -14.15
CA THR A 633 5.34 11.27 -15.18
C THR A 633 5.98 10.65 -16.43
N ILE A 634 7.02 11.29 -16.99
CA ILE A 634 7.68 10.78 -18.20
C ILE A 634 8.39 9.46 -17.91
N PHE A 635 9.03 9.31 -16.75
CA PHE A 635 9.69 8.07 -16.32
C PHE A 635 8.69 6.90 -16.22
N LEU A 636 7.55 7.09 -15.55
CA LEU A 636 6.49 6.07 -15.44
C LEU A 636 5.74 5.81 -16.76
N GLN A 637 5.60 6.82 -17.61
CA GLN A 637 5.07 6.67 -18.97
C GLN A 637 5.98 5.79 -19.84
N GLN A 638 7.30 6.04 -19.80
CA GLN A 638 8.30 5.27 -20.53
C GLN A 638 8.34 3.82 -20.04
N LEU A 639 8.52 3.61 -18.73
CA LEU A 639 8.47 2.30 -18.07
C LEU A 639 7.16 1.54 -18.39
N GLY A 640 6.03 2.25 -18.35
CA GLY A 640 4.69 1.77 -18.64
C GLY A 640 4.45 1.16 -20.02
N ARG A 641 5.33 1.42 -21.00
CA ARG A 641 5.25 0.76 -22.31
C ARG A 641 5.80 -0.67 -22.23
N GLY A 642 6.82 -0.88 -21.40
CA GLY A 642 7.40 -2.18 -21.11
C GLY A 642 6.63 -3.00 -20.05
N LEU A 643 5.82 -2.38 -19.20
CA LEU A 643 5.11 -3.08 -18.11
C LEU A 643 3.86 -3.87 -18.54
N ARG A 644 3.40 -3.72 -19.79
CA ARG A 644 2.23 -4.45 -20.32
C ARG A 644 2.51 -5.96 -20.45
N ARG A 645 1.51 -6.80 -20.17
CA ARG A 645 1.59 -8.26 -20.34
C ARG A 645 1.55 -8.67 -21.82
N ALA A 646 2.38 -9.65 -22.16
CA ALA A 646 2.43 -10.30 -23.47
C ALA A 646 2.75 -11.79 -23.30
N GLU A 647 2.43 -12.60 -24.31
CA GLU A 647 2.76 -14.03 -24.29
C GLU A 647 4.28 -14.26 -24.37
N GLY A 648 4.78 -15.24 -23.60
CA GLY A 648 6.22 -15.54 -23.49
C GLY A 648 7.06 -14.49 -22.73
N LYS A 649 6.46 -13.40 -22.25
CA LYS A 649 7.15 -12.30 -21.56
C LYS A 649 7.00 -12.43 -20.04
N ALA A 650 8.07 -12.85 -19.37
CA ALA A 650 8.08 -13.06 -17.93
C ALA A 650 8.34 -11.79 -17.09
N VAL A 651 9.18 -10.89 -17.60
CA VAL A 651 9.70 -9.70 -16.89
C VAL A 651 10.02 -8.58 -17.90
N LEU A 652 10.04 -7.33 -17.44
CA LEU A 652 10.59 -6.19 -18.15
C LEU A 652 12.04 -5.93 -17.70
N THR A 653 13.00 -5.87 -18.62
CA THR A 653 14.37 -5.45 -18.32
C THR A 653 14.55 -3.97 -18.57
N VAL A 654 15.09 -3.21 -17.62
CA VAL A 654 15.32 -1.76 -17.74
C VAL A 654 16.78 -1.44 -17.40
N LEU A 655 17.47 -0.72 -18.28
CA LEU A 655 18.81 -0.18 -17.99
C LEU A 655 18.72 1.36 -17.98
N ASP A 656 19.13 1.99 -16.88
CA ASP A 656 19.22 3.44 -16.74
C ASP A 656 20.67 3.84 -16.51
N PHE A 657 21.17 4.80 -17.29
CA PHE A 657 22.57 5.20 -17.30
C PHE A 657 22.74 6.49 -16.47
N ILE A 658 23.14 6.29 -15.22
CA ILE A 658 23.16 7.26 -14.13
C ILE A 658 24.54 7.93 -14.06
N GLY A 659 24.69 9.04 -14.78
CA GLY A 659 25.87 9.92 -14.69
C GLY A 659 25.89 10.81 -13.45
N GLN A 660 26.96 11.58 -13.27
CA GLN A 660 27.10 12.50 -12.14
C GLN A 660 26.16 13.70 -12.32
N GLN A 661 24.94 13.58 -11.79
CA GLN A 661 23.90 14.60 -11.93
C GLN A 661 24.21 15.86 -11.11
N ARG A 662 23.69 16.99 -11.57
CA ARG A 662 23.54 18.22 -10.77
C ARG A 662 22.73 18.00 -9.49
N ARG A 663 23.00 18.81 -8.46
CA ARG A 663 22.26 18.76 -7.18
C ARG A 663 20.76 19.05 -7.36
N GLU A 664 20.43 19.88 -8.34
CA GLU A 664 19.06 20.27 -8.70
C GLU A 664 18.25 19.14 -9.37
N PHE A 665 18.91 18.08 -9.84
CA PHE A 665 18.22 16.88 -10.34
C PHE A 665 17.59 16.11 -9.17
N ARG A 666 16.34 15.64 -9.34
CA ARG A 666 15.53 15.06 -8.25
C ARG A 666 15.30 13.57 -8.46
N PHE A 667 16.21 12.73 -7.96
CA PHE A 667 16.02 11.26 -7.99
C PHE A 667 14.85 10.78 -7.12
N ASP A 668 14.60 11.46 -5.99
CA ASP A 668 13.55 11.10 -5.03
C ASP A 668 12.16 11.07 -5.68
N LEU A 669 11.84 12.01 -6.57
CA LEU A 669 10.55 12.08 -7.25
C LEU A 669 10.30 10.82 -8.10
N ARG A 670 11.31 10.33 -8.82
CA ARG A 670 11.21 9.12 -9.65
C ARG A 670 11.09 7.85 -8.82
N TYR A 671 12.01 7.64 -7.87
CA TYR A 671 12.03 6.40 -7.11
C TYR A 671 10.82 6.29 -6.17
N ARG A 672 10.32 7.39 -5.60
CA ARG A 672 9.06 7.36 -4.84
C ARG A 672 7.84 7.08 -5.72
N ALA A 673 7.80 7.60 -6.95
CA ALA A 673 6.76 7.25 -7.91
C ALA A 673 6.85 5.79 -8.41
N LEU A 674 8.03 5.16 -8.32
CA LEU A 674 8.27 3.75 -8.63
C LEU A 674 7.96 2.81 -7.45
N THR A 675 8.20 3.25 -6.21
CA THR A 675 8.19 2.39 -5.00
C THR A 675 7.13 2.73 -3.95
N GLY A 676 6.40 3.84 -4.09
CA GLY A 676 5.45 4.34 -3.09
C GLY A 676 6.09 4.98 -1.84
N TYR A 677 7.34 4.63 -1.52
CA TYR A 677 8.03 4.96 -0.26
C TYR A 677 8.07 6.46 0.11
N GLY A 678 8.21 6.71 1.42
CA GLY A 678 8.68 7.98 1.99
C GLY A 678 10.09 8.36 1.52
N ARG A 679 10.53 9.59 1.83
CA ARG A 679 11.89 10.06 1.46
C ARG A 679 12.98 9.39 2.31
N LYS A 680 12.75 9.13 3.60
CA LYS A 680 13.67 8.36 4.46
C LYS A 680 13.60 6.85 4.24
N GLU A 681 12.41 6.32 3.98
CA GLU A 681 12.26 4.92 3.57
C GLU A 681 13.05 4.67 2.28
N LEU A 682 12.99 5.59 1.32
CA LEU A 682 13.82 5.53 0.12
C LEU A 682 15.33 5.69 0.41
N GLU A 683 15.74 6.58 1.33
CA GLU A 683 17.14 6.67 1.78
C GLU A 683 17.64 5.30 2.28
N LYS A 684 16.86 4.65 3.16
CA LYS A 684 17.16 3.34 3.73
C LYS A 684 17.09 2.22 2.69
N ALA A 685 16.09 2.22 1.80
CA ALA A 685 15.94 1.20 0.75
C ALA A 685 17.08 1.28 -0.29
N VAL A 686 17.61 2.47 -0.59
CA VAL A 686 18.81 2.61 -1.44
C VAL A 686 20.07 2.09 -0.71
N GLU A 687 20.15 2.20 0.62
CA GLU A 687 21.25 1.63 1.42
C GLU A 687 21.13 0.10 1.60
N GLU A 688 19.92 -0.45 1.70
CA GLU A 688 19.64 -1.87 1.92
C GLU A 688 19.36 -2.67 0.61
N GLU A 689 19.60 -2.07 -0.56
CA GLU A 689 19.41 -2.67 -1.90
C GLU A 689 17.97 -3.14 -2.21
N PHE A 690 16.99 -2.35 -1.78
CA PHE A 690 15.53 -2.51 -2.03
C PHE A 690 14.97 -3.91 -1.66
N PRO A 691 15.04 -4.33 -0.39
CA PRO A 691 14.72 -5.70 0.02
C PRO A 691 13.21 -6.04 0.06
N TYR A 692 12.33 -5.05 -0.12
CA TYR A 692 10.87 -5.19 0.04
C TYR A 692 10.10 -4.74 -1.22
N LEU A 693 10.46 -5.27 -2.39
CA LEU A 693 9.81 -4.99 -3.69
C LEU A 693 8.69 -6.00 -4.02
N PRO A 694 7.76 -5.67 -4.94
CA PRO A 694 6.71 -6.58 -5.40
C PRO A 694 7.26 -7.89 -5.95
N SER A 695 6.52 -8.98 -5.77
CA SER A 695 6.98 -10.35 -6.08
C SER A 695 7.56 -10.49 -7.51
N GLY A 696 8.88 -10.73 -7.58
CA GLY A 696 9.61 -10.92 -8.84
C GLY A 696 10.09 -9.63 -9.51
N SER A 697 9.88 -8.46 -8.92
CA SER A 697 10.51 -7.19 -9.34
C SER A 697 11.80 -6.93 -8.57
N GLN A 698 12.75 -6.23 -9.17
CA GLN A 698 14.06 -5.94 -8.59
C GLN A 698 14.58 -4.55 -9.01
N ILE A 699 15.22 -3.84 -8.09
CA ILE A 699 16.01 -2.63 -8.36
C ILE A 699 17.44 -2.91 -7.93
N VAL A 700 18.36 -2.98 -8.89
CA VAL A 700 19.80 -3.15 -8.66
C VAL A 700 20.50 -1.88 -9.13
N LEU A 701 21.19 -1.20 -8.22
CA LEU A 701 22.05 -0.06 -8.54
C LEU A 701 23.50 -0.52 -8.42
N ASP A 702 24.37 -0.19 -9.39
CA ASP A 702 25.80 -0.42 -9.19
C ASP A 702 26.34 0.49 -8.07
N ARG A 703 27.47 0.12 -7.46
CA ARG A 703 28.02 0.81 -6.27
C ARG A 703 28.29 2.31 -6.48
N VAL A 704 28.52 2.76 -7.71
CA VAL A 704 28.72 4.17 -8.05
C VAL A 704 27.37 4.86 -8.27
N ALA A 705 26.47 4.24 -9.02
CA ALA A 705 25.11 4.73 -9.24
C ALA A 705 24.30 4.83 -7.92
N GLN A 706 24.37 3.80 -7.08
CA GLN A 706 23.81 3.75 -5.73
C GLN A 706 24.29 4.95 -4.91
N LYS A 707 25.61 5.22 -4.90
CA LYS A 707 26.18 6.37 -4.19
C LYS A 707 25.68 7.70 -4.75
N VAL A 708 25.66 7.89 -6.07
CA VAL A 708 25.18 9.15 -6.70
C VAL A 708 23.71 9.41 -6.37
N VAL A 709 22.86 8.38 -6.43
CA VAL A 709 21.44 8.47 -6.03
C VAL A 709 21.30 8.78 -4.54
N LEU A 710 22.05 8.08 -3.69
CA LEU A 710 22.00 8.22 -2.23
C LEU A 710 22.52 9.57 -1.73
N ASP A 711 23.62 10.09 -2.29
CA ASP A 711 24.16 11.40 -1.95
C ASP A 711 23.24 12.52 -2.44
N ASN A 712 22.54 12.35 -3.57
CA ASN A 712 21.50 13.28 -4.03
C ASN A 712 20.29 13.33 -3.08
N ILE A 713 19.72 12.17 -2.72
CA ILE A 713 18.65 12.07 -1.71
C ILE A 713 19.13 12.65 -0.37
N LYS A 714 20.37 12.33 0.01
CA LYS A 714 21.19 12.93 1.09
C LYS A 714 21.10 14.47 1.11
N ALA A 715 21.34 15.09 -0.03
CA ALA A 715 21.38 16.54 -0.19
C ALA A 715 20.00 17.22 -0.29
N GLN A 716 18.94 16.47 -0.62
CA GLN A 716 17.54 16.94 -0.64
C GLN A 716 16.87 16.83 0.75
N LEU A 717 17.29 15.88 1.59
CA LEU A 717 16.80 15.70 2.97
C LEU A 717 17.38 16.69 4.00
N ARG A 718 18.35 17.54 3.60
CA ARG A 718 19.17 18.34 4.52
C ARG A 718 19.25 19.83 4.15
N PHE A 719 18.10 20.51 4.16
CA PHE A 719 18.08 21.95 4.40
C PHE A 719 18.37 22.24 5.88
N ASN A 720 19.43 23.00 6.16
CA ASN A 720 19.63 23.56 7.50
C ASN A 720 18.92 24.92 7.63
N ARG A 721 18.68 25.36 8.88
CA ARG A 721 17.97 26.62 9.21
C ARG A 721 18.44 27.82 8.38
N ALA A 722 19.74 28.02 8.25
CA ALA A 722 20.32 29.14 7.52
C ALA A 722 20.21 29.02 5.99
N GLN A 723 20.05 27.82 5.45
CA GLN A 723 19.71 27.62 4.03
C GLN A 723 18.24 27.94 3.78
N LEU A 724 17.32 27.43 4.61
CA LEU A 724 15.89 27.66 4.45
C LEU A 724 15.49 29.14 4.64
N VAL A 725 16.12 29.86 5.57
CA VAL A 725 15.95 31.31 5.71
C VAL A 725 16.35 32.07 4.43
N ARG A 726 17.49 31.71 3.80
CA ARG A 726 17.92 32.33 2.53
C ARG A 726 17.03 31.94 1.35
N ASP A 727 16.49 30.73 1.36
CA ASP A 727 15.54 30.26 0.36
C ASP A 727 14.26 31.11 0.42
N ILE A 728 13.62 31.20 1.59
CA ILE A 728 12.45 32.04 1.86
C ILE A 728 12.70 33.51 1.48
N ALA A 729 13.82 34.09 1.92
CA ALA A 729 14.22 35.46 1.57
C ALA A 729 14.37 35.68 0.05
N SER A 730 14.76 34.65 -0.72
CA SER A 730 14.93 34.76 -2.18
C SER A 730 13.60 34.77 -2.95
N TYR A 731 12.53 34.22 -2.37
CA TYR A 731 11.17 34.26 -2.93
C TYR A 731 10.38 35.49 -2.46
N ALA A 732 10.71 36.04 -1.28
CA ALA A 732 10.08 37.22 -0.67
C ALA A 732 8.55 37.11 -0.47
N GLU A 733 8.03 35.89 -0.29
CA GLU A 733 6.60 35.62 -0.05
C GLU A 733 6.29 35.49 1.45
N THR A 734 5.23 36.14 1.91
CA THR A 734 4.74 36.08 3.31
C THR A 734 3.61 35.07 3.52
N GLU A 735 2.93 34.66 2.46
CA GLU A 735 1.91 33.61 2.50
C GLU A 735 2.56 32.24 2.28
N LEU A 736 2.41 31.33 3.26
CA LEU A 736 3.04 30.01 3.24
C LEU A 736 2.67 29.20 1.98
N GLU A 737 1.43 29.30 1.52
CA GLU A 737 0.94 28.63 0.31
C GLU A 737 1.71 29.10 -0.95
N ALA A 738 1.84 30.42 -1.14
CA ALA A 738 2.55 31.00 -2.29
C ALA A 738 4.06 30.68 -2.27
N TYR A 739 4.68 30.61 -1.08
CA TYR A 739 6.06 30.13 -0.94
C TYR A 739 6.20 28.65 -1.32
N LEU A 740 5.32 27.77 -0.83
CA LEU A 740 5.39 26.33 -1.10
C LEU A 740 5.19 26.04 -2.60
N GLU A 741 4.23 26.70 -3.26
CA GLU A 741 4.01 26.58 -4.70
C GLU A 741 5.25 26.99 -5.53
N ARG A 742 5.89 28.12 -5.20
CA ARG A 742 7.03 28.63 -5.99
C ARG A 742 8.37 27.95 -5.69
N SER A 743 8.54 27.40 -4.50
CA SER A 743 9.75 26.67 -4.10
C SER A 743 9.68 25.17 -4.40
N GLY A 744 8.47 24.61 -4.54
CA GLY A 744 8.27 23.16 -4.64
C GLY A 744 8.64 22.40 -3.35
N ASN A 745 8.71 23.11 -2.22
CA ASN A 745 8.94 22.53 -0.91
C ASN A 745 7.64 21.93 -0.33
N ASP A 746 7.81 20.94 0.55
CA ASP A 746 6.71 20.33 1.31
C ASP A 746 6.47 21.14 2.60
N VAL A 747 5.22 21.36 3.01
CA VAL A 747 4.89 22.06 4.27
C VAL A 747 5.61 21.48 5.48
N LYS A 748 5.81 20.16 5.52
CA LYS A 748 6.57 19.49 6.59
C LYS A 748 8.03 19.97 6.63
N THR A 749 8.63 20.40 5.51
CA THR A 749 10.04 20.87 5.45
C THR A 749 10.29 22.07 6.38
N ILE A 750 9.30 22.96 6.48
CA ILE A 750 9.30 24.14 7.37
C ILE A 750 9.44 23.69 8.82
N TYR A 751 8.53 22.83 9.27
CA TYR A 751 8.38 22.46 10.69
C TYR A 751 9.32 21.31 11.14
N ARG A 752 9.80 20.47 10.20
CA ARG A 752 10.70 19.31 10.42
C ARG A 752 12.07 19.65 10.98
N SER A 753 12.73 20.66 10.40
CA SER A 753 14.20 20.74 10.40
C SER A 753 14.80 21.56 11.54
N THR A 754 13.99 22.37 12.24
CA THR A 754 14.49 23.39 13.17
C THR A 754 13.69 23.54 14.47
N ARG A 755 12.47 22.99 14.54
CA ARG A 755 11.44 23.32 15.56
C ARG A 755 11.11 24.82 15.62
N ASP A 756 11.13 25.48 14.48
CA ASP A 756 10.67 26.86 14.29
C ASP A 756 9.37 26.91 13.47
N SER A 757 8.73 28.08 13.40
CA SER A 757 7.44 28.28 12.72
C SER A 757 7.60 29.15 11.45
N TRP A 758 6.56 29.23 10.62
CA TRP A 758 6.57 30.09 9.43
C TRP A 758 6.83 31.56 9.79
N THR A 759 6.11 32.10 10.78
CA THR A 759 6.36 33.43 11.37
C THR A 759 7.81 33.57 11.84
N GLY A 760 8.34 32.53 12.50
CA GLY A 760 9.72 32.49 12.96
C GLY A 760 10.74 32.61 11.82
N TYR A 761 10.51 31.94 10.68
CA TYR A 761 11.37 32.09 9.49
C TYR A 761 11.20 33.45 8.80
N LEU A 762 9.99 33.99 8.66
CA LEU A 762 9.76 35.29 8.03
C LEU A 762 10.51 36.43 8.76
N ARG A 763 10.53 36.40 10.10
CA ARG A 763 11.34 37.34 10.91
C ARG A 763 12.84 37.17 10.70
N GLN A 764 13.32 35.94 10.49
CA GLN A 764 14.74 35.65 10.19
C GLN A 764 15.14 35.97 8.75
N ALA A 765 14.17 36.03 7.84
CA ALA A 765 14.33 36.40 6.44
C ALA A 765 14.16 37.92 6.20
N GLU A 766 13.96 38.71 7.26
CA GLU A 766 13.71 40.17 7.21
C GLU A 766 12.48 40.54 6.35
N LEU A 767 11.48 39.63 6.26
CA LEU A 767 10.25 39.81 5.47
C LEU A 767 9.06 40.34 6.29
N ILE A 768 9.11 40.24 7.63
CA ILE A 768 8.13 40.87 8.53
C ILE A 768 8.86 41.54 9.71
N ASP A 769 8.50 42.80 9.97
CA ASP A 769 9.07 43.60 11.05
C ASP A 769 8.32 43.40 12.39
N GLY A 770 9.10 43.27 13.46
CA GLY A 770 8.62 43.44 14.84
C GLY A 770 7.99 42.22 15.53
N PHE A 771 7.78 42.40 16.83
CA PHE A 771 6.91 41.60 17.69
C PHE A 771 5.47 42.16 17.58
N SER A 772 4.43 41.34 17.78
CA SER A 772 2.99 41.73 17.69
C SER A 772 2.68 43.03 18.48
N PRO A 773 2.54 44.21 17.83
CA PRO A 773 2.75 45.47 18.54
C PRO A 773 1.47 46.28 18.86
N LEU A 774 1.44 46.76 20.11
CA LEU A 774 0.76 47.98 20.61
C LEU A 774 -0.78 48.04 20.73
N GLU A 775 -1.60 47.29 19.98
CA GLU A 775 -3.08 47.38 20.17
C GLU A 775 -3.56 46.81 21.52
N ALA A 776 -2.90 45.78 22.04
CA ALA A 776 -3.14 45.27 23.40
C ALA A 776 -2.76 46.31 24.49
N VAL A 777 -1.75 47.15 24.22
CA VAL A 777 -1.28 48.20 25.13
C VAL A 777 -2.28 49.37 25.18
N LEU A 778 -2.99 49.63 24.08
CA LEU A 778 -3.99 50.71 23.98
C LEU A 778 -5.39 50.32 24.50
N SER A 779 -5.69 49.02 24.62
CA SER A 779 -7.02 48.51 25.03
C SER A 779 -7.19 48.26 26.53
N GLY A 780 -6.19 48.61 27.35
CA GLY A 780 -6.29 48.65 28.82
C GLY A 780 -6.35 47.28 29.54
N ARG A 781 -6.34 46.16 28.79
CA ARG A 781 -6.30 44.80 29.34
C ARG A 781 -4.84 44.39 29.60
N ILE A 782 -4.33 44.69 30.80
CA ILE A 782 -2.95 44.35 31.18
C ILE A 782 -2.82 42.83 31.45
N GLN A 783 -2.59 42.07 30.39
CA GLN A 783 -1.80 40.84 30.43
C GLN A 783 -0.44 41.14 29.79
N VAL A 784 0.64 40.68 30.42
CA VAL A 784 2.01 40.90 29.91
C VAL A 784 2.27 39.89 28.80
N LEU A 785 2.19 40.34 27.55
CA LEU A 785 2.58 39.53 26.39
C LEU A 785 4.10 39.28 26.42
N SER A 786 4.52 38.11 25.95
CA SER A 786 5.89 37.63 26.10
C SER A 786 6.35 36.84 24.88
N ASP A 787 7.52 37.18 24.35
CA ASP A 787 8.20 36.45 23.28
C ASP A 787 8.36 34.96 23.61
N ALA A 788 8.54 34.64 24.90
CA ALA A 788 8.67 33.27 25.40
C ALA A 788 7.34 32.49 25.34
N ASP A 789 6.20 33.18 25.30
CA ASP A 789 4.87 32.57 25.18
C ASP A 789 4.36 32.55 23.73
N GLU A 790 4.59 33.62 22.96
CA GLU A 790 4.40 33.58 21.49
C GLU A 790 5.17 32.40 20.90
N LYS A 791 6.43 32.21 21.30
CA LYS A 791 7.26 31.07 20.86
C LYS A 791 6.73 29.70 21.29
N LYS A 792 6.02 29.57 22.41
CA LYS A 792 5.33 28.31 22.78
C LYS A 792 4.16 28.03 21.85
N LEU A 793 3.36 29.06 21.53
CA LEU A 793 2.23 28.95 20.60
C LEU A 793 2.69 28.64 19.19
N LEU A 794 3.70 29.35 18.68
CA LEU A 794 4.32 29.08 17.38
C LEU A 794 4.92 27.67 17.30
N GLY A 795 5.47 27.14 18.41
CA GLY A 795 5.90 25.75 18.54
C GLY A 795 4.78 24.70 18.43
N ARG A 796 3.50 25.09 18.55
CA ARG A 796 2.33 24.21 18.34
C ARG A 796 1.78 24.25 16.91
N MET A 797 2.24 25.13 16.01
CA MET A 797 1.68 25.25 14.64
C MET A 797 1.80 23.95 13.84
N ALA A 798 2.86 23.17 14.06
CA ALA A 798 3.02 21.85 13.48
C ALA A 798 1.93 20.83 13.89
N ALA A 799 1.21 21.08 14.99
CA ALA A 799 0.08 20.29 15.46
C ALA A 799 -1.25 20.66 14.79
N LEU A 800 -1.27 21.56 13.80
CA LEU A 800 -2.46 21.95 13.03
C LEU A 800 -2.36 21.59 11.53
N ILE A 801 -1.21 21.10 11.05
CA ILE A 801 -0.96 20.74 9.64
C ILE A 801 -1.96 19.68 9.13
N HIS A 802 -2.46 18.81 10.03
CA HIS A 802 -3.37 17.71 9.69
C HIS A 802 -4.86 18.11 9.68
N VAL A 803 -5.22 19.38 9.87
CA VAL A 803 -6.63 19.82 9.85
C VAL A 803 -7.15 19.72 8.42
N ASP A 804 -7.79 18.60 8.11
CA ASP A 804 -8.09 18.11 6.76
C ASP A 804 -9.58 18.10 6.40
N ASP A 805 -10.44 18.62 7.29
CA ASP A 805 -11.86 18.85 7.02
C ASP A 805 -12.21 20.35 6.96
N PRO A 806 -12.99 20.79 5.95
CA PRO A 806 -13.34 22.20 5.79
C PRO A 806 -14.09 22.83 6.97
N GLU A 807 -14.85 22.03 7.73
CA GLU A 807 -15.69 22.53 8.83
C GLU A 807 -14.82 22.96 10.02
N ARG A 808 -13.90 22.11 10.45
CA ARG A 808 -12.88 22.42 11.48
C ARG A 808 -12.00 23.59 11.05
N ALA A 809 -11.52 23.60 9.80
CA ALA A 809 -10.66 24.66 9.30
C ALA A 809 -11.36 26.03 9.28
N ALA A 810 -12.63 26.08 8.87
CA ALA A 810 -13.45 27.29 8.91
C ALA A 810 -13.72 27.75 10.35
N ALA A 811 -14.11 26.81 11.24
CA ALA A 811 -14.34 27.10 12.65
C ALA A 811 -13.08 27.61 13.36
N TYR A 812 -11.92 26.99 13.13
CA TYR A 812 -10.65 27.43 13.70
C TYR A 812 -10.24 28.80 13.15
N SER A 813 -10.45 29.04 11.86
CA SER A 813 -10.17 30.34 11.22
C SER A 813 -11.05 31.46 11.76
N MET A 814 -12.32 31.16 12.07
CA MET A 814 -13.24 32.08 12.76
C MET A 814 -12.80 32.33 14.21
N LEU A 815 -12.52 31.28 14.99
CA LEU A 815 -12.23 31.39 16.42
C LEU A 815 -11.03 32.30 16.75
N VAL A 816 -10.07 32.42 15.82
CA VAL A 816 -8.87 33.26 15.96
C VAL A 816 -9.01 34.69 15.44
N THR A 817 -10.18 35.11 14.94
CA THR A 817 -10.41 36.52 14.58
C THR A 817 -10.68 37.40 15.81
N PRO A 818 -10.48 38.73 15.74
CA PRO A 818 -10.75 39.64 16.86
C PRO A 818 -12.25 39.81 17.19
N ASP A 819 -13.12 39.54 16.22
CA ASP A 819 -14.58 39.70 16.26
C ASP A 819 -15.34 38.38 16.52
N ALA A 820 -14.62 37.30 16.79
CA ALA A 820 -15.18 35.97 17.04
C ALA A 820 -16.12 35.92 18.26
N PRO A 821 -17.27 35.20 18.18
CA PRO A 821 -18.23 35.11 19.29
C PRO A 821 -17.66 34.52 20.58
N ARG A 822 -18.34 34.79 21.70
CA ARG A 822 -18.04 34.18 23.02
C ARG A 822 -18.39 32.69 23.02
N TYR A 823 -17.68 31.91 23.84
CA TYR A 823 -17.89 30.44 23.88
C TYR A 823 -19.34 30.06 24.20
N ALA A 824 -20.04 30.85 25.03
CA ALA A 824 -21.46 30.65 25.35
C ALA A 824 -22.44 31.04 24.23
N GLU A 825 -22.01 31.82 23.23
CA GLU A 825 -22.80 32.27 22.08
C GLU A 825 -22.69 31.29 20.89
N LEU A 826 -21.60 30.53 20.83
CA LEU A 826 -21.37 29.46 19.86
C LEU A 826 -22.38 28.31 20.01
N GLY A 827 -22.81 27.73 18.91
CA GLY A 827 -23.60 26.50 18.89
C GLY A 827 -22.80 25.28 19.39
N MET A 828 -23.50 24.22 19.82
CA MET A 828 -22.89 23.04 20.47
C MET A 828 -21.71 22.40 19.69
N ARG A 829 -21.75 22.50 18.35
CA ARG A 829 -20.74 21.98 17.43
C ARG A 829 -19.52 22.89 17.31
N GLU A 830 -19.75 24.21 17.28
CA GLU A 830 -18.71 25.25 17.30
C GLU A 830 -18.00 25.32 18.65
N GLN A 831 -18.74 25.14 19.76
CA GLN A 831 -18.16 24.94 21.09
C GLN A 831 -17.24 23.71 21.13
N ALA A 832 -17.59 22.63 20.44
CA ALA A 832 -16.75 21.45 20.36
C ALA A 832 -15.47 21.71 19.54
N PHE A 833 -15.55 22.41 18.40
CA PHE A 833 -14.36 22.91 17.70
C PHE A 833 -13.49 23.84 18.56
N ALA A 834 -14.10 24.74 19.34
CA ALA A 834 -13.38 25.62 20.26
C ALA A 834 -12.60 24.85 21.33
N ARG A 835 -13.19 23.79 21.90
CA ARG A 835 -12.47 22.87 22.80
C ARG A 835 -11.32 22.16 22.09
N MET A 836 -11.52 21.67 20.87
CA MET A 836 -10.47 20.96 20.11
C MET A 836 -9.26 21.88 19.80
N LEU A 837 -9.50 23.11 19.34
CA LEU A 837 -8.43 24.08 19.09
C LEU A 837 -7.68 24.43 20.38
N PHE A 838 -8.43 24.72 21.46
CA PHE A 838 -7.87 25.05 22.77
C PHE A 838 -6.95 23.93 23.29
N TYR A 839 -7.39 22.68 23.29
CA TYR A 839 -6.58 21.56 23.79
C TYR A 839 -5.45 21.13 22.85
N THR A 840 -5.47 21.52 21.57
CA THR A 840 -4.34 21.34 20.64
C THR A 840 -3.18 22.30 20.97
N LEU A 841 -3.49 23.48 21.49
CA LEU A 841 -2.50 24.46 21.96
C LEU A 841 -2.07 24.19 23.41
N TRP A 842 -3.01 23.79 24.27
CA TRP A 842 -2.84 23.59 25.71
C TRP A 842 -3.44 22.26 26.18
N ASP A 843 -2.74 21.15 25.96
CA ASP A 843 -3.19 19.80 26.34
C ASP A 843 -3.38 19.60 27.86
N ASP A 844 -2.71 20.44 28.68
CA ASP A 844 -2.82 20.51 30.13
C ASP A 844 -3.93 21.45 30.63
N GLY A 845 -4.54 22.26 29.74
CA GLY A 845 -5.52 23.29 30.05
C GLY A 845 -4.94 24.71 30.23
N GLY A 846 -3.62 24.90 30.14
CA GLY A 846 -2.96 26.22 30.06
C GLY A 846 -3.06 27.12 31.30
N GLY A 847 -3.74 26.67 32.37
CA GLY A 847 -4.02 27.46 33.57
C GLY A 847 -5.20 28.44 33.45
N PHE A 848 -5.96 28.39 32.35
CA PHE A 848 -7.14 29.25 32.12
C PHE A 848 -8.35 28.78 32.93
N LYS A 849 -9.26 29.70 33.26
CA LYS A 849 -10.52 29.39 33.99
C LYS A 849 -11.68 29.12 33.05
N THR A 850 -11.69 29.78 31.90
CA THR A 850 -12.69 29.63 30.83
C THR A 850 -11.99 29.49 29.48
N TYR A 851 -12.68 28.94 28.48
CA TYR A 851 -12.17 28.92 27.11
C TYR A 851 -12.03 30.34 26.52
N ASP A 852 -12.90 31.27 26.93
CA ASP A 852 -12.83 32.68 26.55
C ASP A 852 -11.55 33.37 27.02
N ASP A 853 -11.05 33.07 28.24
CA ASP A 853 -9.77 33.60 28.73
C ASP A 853 -8.60 33.19 27.81
N GLY A 854 -8.58 31.92 27.39
CA GLY A 854 -7.52 31.37 26.52
C GLY A 854 -7.64 31.82 25.07
N LEU A 855 -8.85 31.94 24.55
CA LEU A 855 -9.08 32.44 23.19
C LEU A 855 -8.80 33.94 23.07
N ASP A 856 -9.17 34.77 24.04
CA ASP A 856 -8.77 36.19 24.08
C ASP A 856 -7.23 36.32 24.24
N TYR A 857 -6.57 35.43 25.01
CA TYR A 857 -5.11 35.38 25.09
C TYR A 857 -4.47 35.00 23.74
N LEU A 858 -5.00 34.01 23.03
CA LEU A 858 -4.53 33.64 21.69
C LEU A 858 -4.63 34.80 20.70
N ARG A 859 -5.80 35.47 20.67
CA ARG A 859 -6.12 36.60 19.76
C ARG A 859 -5.17 37.80 19.93
N SER A 860 -4.46 37.92 21.05
CA SER A 860 -3.46 38.97 21.28
C SER A 860 -2.19 38.82 20.42
N TYR A 861 -1.89 37.61 19.92
CA TYR A 861 -0.74 37.31 19.08
C TYR A 861 -1.15 37.22 17.61
N GLN A 862 -1.29 38.37 16.94
CA GLN A 862 -1.86 38.46 15.59
C GLN A 862 -1.13 37.59 14.56
N PHE A 863 0.20 37.47 14.65
CA PHE A 863 0.99 36.58 13.79
C PHE A 863 0.67 35.09 14.00
N VAL A 864 0.47 34.64 15.25
CA VAL A 864 0.04 33.27 15.56
C VAL A 864 -1.33 33.00 14.93
N CYS A 865 -2.29 33.92 15.08
CA CYS A 865 -3.60 33.80 14.44
C CYS A 865 -3.54 33.77 12.91
N SER A 866 -2.56 34.46 12.30
CA SER A 866 -2.35 34.38 10.85
C SER A 866 -1.74 33.05 10.42
N GLU A 867 -0.73 32.56 11.13
CA GLU A 867 -0.12 31.26 10.85
C GLU A 867 -1.12 30.10 11.03
N ILE A 868 -1.99 30.14 12.06
CA ILE A 868 -3.10 29.19 12.22
C ILE A 868 -3.97 29.15 10.95
N ARG A 869 -4.44 30.31 10.45
CA ARG A 869 -5.31 30.38 9.26
C ARG A 869 -4.63 29.86 8.01
N GLN A 870 -3.34 30.17 7.79
CA GLN A 870 -2.58 29.65 6.65
C GLN A 870 -2.40 28.12 6.75
N VAL A 871 -2.07 27.59 7.94
CA VAL A 871 -1.83 26.16 8.15
C VAL A 871 -3.10 25.32 8.01
N VAL A 872 -4.23 25.72 8.60
CA VAL A 872 -5.48 24.93 8.48
C VAL A 872 -6.08 24.99 7.07
N LYS A 873 -5.86 26.09 6.34
CA LYS A 873 -6.20 26.17 4.90
C LYS A 873 -5.40 25.13 4.11
N LEU A 874 -4.08 25.09 4.32
CA LEU A 874 -3.19 24.13 3.64
C LEU A 874 -3.52 22.67 3.97
N GLY A 875 -3.92 22.37 5.21
CA GLY A 875 -4.37 21.03 5.60
C GLY A 875 -5.58 20.56 4.79
N VAL A 876 -6.60 21.42 4.63
CA VAL A 876 -7.77 21.13 3.78
C VAL A 876 -7.39 21.00 2.32
N THR A 877 -6.53 21.88 1.79
CA THR A 877 -5.98 21.79 0.43
C THR A 877 -5.07 20.56 0.22
N ALA A 878 -4.66 19.86 1.29
CA ALA A 878 -3.92 18.61 1.26
C ALA A 878 -4.77 17.36 1.57
N SER A 879 -6.07 17.53 1.87
CA SER A 879 -6.97 16.44 2.22
C SER A 879 -7.21 15.49 1.04
N LYS A 880 -7.01 14.20 1.27
CA LYS A 880 -7.22 13.13 0.28
C LYS A 880 -8.61 12.49 0.35
N HIS A 881 -9.33 12.66 1.45
CA HIS A 881 -10.47 11.81 1.78
C HIS A 881 -11.79 12.59 1.83
N ALA A 882 -12.82 12.06 1.18
CA ALA A 882 -14.19 12.53 1.37
C ALA A 882 -14.67 12.24 2.80
N ALA A 883 -14.48 13.19 3.71
CA ALA A 883 -14.86 13.07 5.12
C ALA A 883 -16.39 12.96 5.28
N LYS A 884 -16.89 12.08 6.17
CA LYS A 884 -18.35 11.91 6.41
C LYS A 884 -18.71 11.75 7.88
N SER A 885 -19.83 12.34 8.30
CA SER A 885 -20.38 12.27 9.65
C SER A 885 -20.57 10.82 10.17
N LEU A 886 -20.30 10.59 11.46
CA LEU A 886 -20.26 9.29 12.15
C LEU A 886 -21.63 8.57 12.33
N GLY A 887 -22.62 8.85 11.48
CA GLY A 887 -23.89 8.13 11.51
C GLY A 887 -24.81 8.47 12.69
N ALA A 888 -25.93 7.74 12.78
CA ALA A 888 -26.98 8.01 13.75
C ALA A 888 -26.49 7.84 15.19
N GLY A 889 -26.85 8.77 16.08
CA GLY A 889 -26.42 8.76 17.49
C GLY A 889 -25.06 9.40 17.78
N LEU A 890 -24.31 9.82 16.73
CA LEU A 890 -23.06 10.60 16.86
C LEU A 890 -22.99 11.84 15.94
N ARG A 891 -23.96 12.05 15.04
CA ARG A 891 -23.96 13.16 14.05
C ARG A 891 -23.62 14.56 14.59
N HIS A 892 -23.99 14.86 15.84
CA HIS A 892 -23.76 16.16 16.47
C HIS A 892 -22.29 16.43 16.80
N ILE A 893 -21.48 15.39 16.98
CA ILE A 893 -20.05 15.50 17.32
C ILE A 893 -19.26 15.94 16.06
N PRO A 894 -18.30 16.88 16.17
CA PRO A 894 -17.48 17.35 15.06
C PRO A 894 -16.33 16.38 14.70
N LEU A 895 -16.63 15.08 14.67
CA LEU A 895 -15.71 14.06 14.18
C LEU A 895 -16.31 13.43 12.93
N LEU A 896 -15.46 13.24 11.91
CA LEU A 896 -15.83 12.71 10.60
C LEU A 896 -14.98 11.47 10.29
N SER A 897 -15.61 10.43 9.76
CA SER A 897 -14.91 9.28 9.17
C SER A 897 -14.03 9.72 8.01
N HIS A 898 -12.80 9.22 8.03
CA HIS A 898 -11.67 9.37 7.10
C HIS A 898 -10.93 10.72 7.16
N ALA A 899 -11.38 11.66 7.99
CA ALA A 899 -10.58 12.82 8.42
C ALA A 899 -9.60 12.41 9.54
N THR A 900 -8.53 13.18 9.71
CA THR A 900 -7.47 12.93 10.68
C THR A 900 -7.54 13.85 11.90
N TYR A 901 -7.21 13.30 13.07
CA TYR A 901 -7.32 13.97 14.36
C TYR A 901 -6.18 13.60 15.28
N ARG A 902 -5.76 14.54 16.12
CA ARG A 902 -4.91 14.28 17.27
C ARG A 902 -5.72 13.74 18.44
N ARG A 903 -5.03 13.09 19.40
CA ARG A 903 -5.68 12.44 20.55
C ARG A 903 -6.43 13.47 21.41
N GLU A 904 -5.78 14.59 21.66
CA GLU A 904 -6.29 15.78 22.32
C GLU A 904 -7.60 16.31 21.69
N GLU A 905 -7.68 16.37 20.35
CA GLU A 905 -8.91 16.77 19.64
C GLU A 905 -10.05 15.75 19.81
N VAL A 906 -9.78 14.45 19.62
CA VAL A 906 -10.80 13.41 19.76
C VAL A 906 -11.40 13.42 21.17
N LEU A 907 -10.57 13.58 22.20
CA LEU A 907 -11.00 13.61 23.60
C LEU A 907 -11.79 14.89 23.93
N ALA A 908 -11.42 16.04 23.35
CA ALA A 908 -12.15 17.30 23.47
C ALA A 908 -13.53 17.26 22.78
N ALA A 909 -13.60 16.61 21.60
CA ALA A 909 -14.83 16.43 20.84
C ALA A 909 -15.81 15.45 21.52
N LEU A 910 -15.30 14.32 22.04
CA LEU A 910 -16.08 13.31 22.76
C LEU A 910 -16.42 13.70 24.22
N GLN A 911 -15.93 14.86 24.69
CA GLN A 911 -16.11 15.38 26.05
C GLN A 911 -15.59 14.42 27.13
N TYR A 912 -14.40 13.85 26.92
CA TYR A 912 -13.65 13.09 27.93
C TYR A 912 -13.26 13.98 29.13
N ALA A 913 -12.94 15.24 28.85
CA ALA A 913 -12.55 16.26 29.82
C ALA A 913 -13.03 17.66 29.38
N SER A 914 -13.20 18.56 30.34
CA SER A 914 -13.47 19.98 30.10
C SER A 914 -12.93 20.84 31.25
N LEU A 915 -12.67 22.13 31.00
CA LEU A 915 -12.26 23.09 32.04
C LEU A 915 -13.31 23.15 33.16
N GLU A 916 -14.60 23.06 32.81
CA GLU A 916 -15.71 23.06 33.77
C GLU A 916 -15.66 21.86 34.74
N GLN A 917 -15.03 20.75 34.33
CA GLN A 917 -14.83 19.55 35.16
C GLN A 917 -13.48 19.56 35.90
N GLY A 918 -12.62 20.56 35.70
CA GLY A 918 -11.27 20.60 36.27
C GLY A 918 -10.35 19.47 35.76
N LYS A 919 -10.59 18.96 34.54
CA LYS A 919 -9.82 17.88 33.92
C LYS A 919 -9.19 18.33 32.61
N ASN A 920 -8.01 17.80 32.31
CA ASN A 920 -7.32 17.97 31.03
C ASN A 920 -7.45 16.71 30.14
N VAL A 921 -6.93 16.77 28.91
CA VAL A 921 -7.05 15.68 27.91
C VAL A 921 -5.83 14.74 27.88
N GLN A 922 -4.97 14.75 28.91
CA GLN A 922 -3.72 13.97 28.91
C GLN A 922 -3.95 12.46 29.11
N HIS A 923 -4.28 11.78 28.02
CA HIS A 923 -4.57 10.35 27.98
C HIS A 923 -3.41 9.54 27.37
N ARG A 924 -2.91 8.53 28.07
CA ARG A 924 -1.79 7.68 27.61
C ARG A 924 -2.20 6.33 27.05
N GLU A 925 -3.29 5.75 27.56
CA GLU A 925 -3.74 4.39 27.19
C GLU A 925 -4.28 4.31 25.75
N GLY A 926 -4.37 3.08 25.22
CA GLY A 926 -4.84 2.81 23.86
C GLY A 926 -6.36 2.90 23.65
N VAL A 927 -7.16 2.98 24.73
CA VAL A 927 -8.62 3.16 24.64
C VAL A 927 -9.07 4.17 25.69
N ALA A 928 -9.88 5.15 25.29
CA ALA A 928 -10.51 6.11 26.19
C ALA A 928 -12.04 5.92 26.21
N TRP A 929 -12.60 5.67 27.39
CA TRP A 929 -14.06 5.68 27.60
C TRP A 929 -14.55 7.11 27.85
N CYS A 930 -15.52 7.57 27.07
CA CYS A 930 -16.09 8.91 27.12
C CYS A 930 -17.56 8.84 27.59
N PRO A 931 -17.85 9.02 28.91
CA PRO A 931 -19.19 8.81 29.46
C PRO A 931 -20.25 9.75 28.88
N ALA A 932 -19.88 11.00 28.59
CA ALA A 932 -20.79 12.03 28.07
C ALA A 932 -21.39 11.68 26.69
N THR A 933 -20.75 10.81 25.92
CA THR A 933 -21.15 10.41 24.57
C THR A 933 -21.44 8.90 24.45
N ALA A 934 -21.32 8.17 25.57
CA ALA A 934 -21.36 6.71 25.67
C ALA A 934 -20.46 6.01 24.63
N THR A 935 -19.24 6.53 24.44
CA THR A 935 -18.35 6.11 23.34
C THR A 935 -16.97 5.71 23.86
N ASP A 936 -16.47 4.56 23.42
CA ASP A 936 -15.06 4.19 23.52
C ASP A 936 -14.31 4.64 22.25
N ALA A 937 -13.21 5.38 22.42
CA ALA A 937 -12.30 5.73 21.35
C ALA A 937 -11.05 4.84 21.41
N PHE A 938 -10.82 4.03 20.36
CA PHE A 938 -9.67 3.14 20.24
C PHE A 938 -8.58 3.85 19.43
N PHE A 939 -7.41 4.08 20.03
CA PHE A 939 -6.25 4.74 19.43
C PHE A 939 -5.20 3.71 19.02
N VAL A 940 -5.37 3.14 17.83
CA VAL A 940 -4.48 2.11 17.27
C VAL A 940 -3.30 2.77 16.55
N THR A 941 -2.08 2.39 16.95
CA THR A 941 -0.86 2.62 16.17
C THR A 941 -0.46 1.25 15.63
N LEU A 942 -0.41 1.09 14.31
CA LEU A 942 -0.25 -0.20 13.64
C LEU A 942 1.19 -0.71 13.79
N ASN A 943 2.15 0.11 13.38
CA ASN A 943 3.58 -0.11 13.53
C ASN A 943 4.08 0.59 14.80
N LYS A 944 4.26 -0.20 15.87
CA LYS A 944 4.61 0.30 17.21
C LYS A 944 6.12 0.48 17.41
N ASP A 945 6.94 -0.12 16.54
CA ASP A 945 8.40 -0.07 16.56
C ASP A 945 8.94 0.84 15.43
N ASP A 946 9.16 2.13 15.72
CA ASP A 946 9.80 3.08 14.79
C ASP A 946 11.28 2.72 14.47
N LYS A 947 11.79 1.56 14.95
CA LYS A 947 13.18 1.09 14.81
C LYS A 947 13.26 -0.43 14.62
N LYS A 948 13.33 -0.82 13.34
CA LYS A 948 13.58 -2.17 12.79
C LYS A 948 12.39 -3.13 12.81
N HIS A 949 12.18 -3.81 11.68
CA HIS A 949 11.20 -4.88 11.53
C HIS A 949 11.72 -6.17 12.18
N SER A 950 11.58 -6.29 13.50
CA SER A 950 11.68 -7.57 14.21
C SER A 950 10.52 -8.46 13.77
N ALA A 951 10.81 -9.52 12.99
CA ALA A 951 9.82 -10.49 12.52
C ALA A 951 9.13 -11.30 13.65
N THR A 952 9.45 -11.01 14.92
CA THR A 952 9.06 -11.77 16.11
C THR A 952 8.21 -11.00 17.12
N THR A 953 8.00 -9.68 16.98
CA THR A 953 7.17 -8.86 17.91
C THR A 953 5.79 -8.48 17.36
N MET A 954 5.42 -9.01 16.19
CA MET A 954 4.37 -8.50 15.31
C MET A 954 3.27 -9.56 15.10
N TYR A 955 1.96 -9.29 15.12
CA TYR A 955 1.21 -8.02 15.23
C TYR A 955 -0.07 -8.23 16.07
N LYS A 956 -0.67 -7.14 16.61
CA LYS A 956 -1.90 -7.20 17.45
C LYS A 956 -3.15 -6.58 16.83
N ASP A 957 -2.99 -5.59 15.95
CA ASP A 957 -4.09 -4.78 15.42
C ASP A 957 -3.88 -4.63 13.91
N TYR A 958 -4.81 -5.09 13.07
CA TYR A 958 -4.63 -5.17 11.62
C TYR A 958 -5.96 -5.24 10.86
N ALA A 959 -5.94 -4.92 9.56
CA ALA A 959 -7.10 -5.07 8.67
C ALA A 959 -7.17 -6.49 8.08
N ILE A 960 -8.34 -7.11 8.17
CA ILE A 960 -8.65 -8.39 7.51
C ILE A 960 -9.16 -8.14 6.09
N SER A 961 -10.02 -7.13 5.93
CA SER A 961 -10.57 -6.65 4.66
C SER A 961 -10.96 -5.17 4.79
N PRO A 962 -11.36 -4.46 3.72
CA PRO A 962 -11.77 -3.05 3.79
C PRO A 962 -12.90 -2.77 4.79
N GLU A 963 -13.72 -3.76 5.14
CA GLU A 963 -14.79 -3.65 6.15
C GLU A 963 -14.46 -4.29 7.50
N LEU A 964 -13.42 -5.13 7.61
CA LEU A 964 -13.15 -5.94 8.80
C LEU A 964 -11.79 -5.61 9.42
N PHE A 965 -11.81 -5.24 10.70
CA PHE A 965 -10.62 -4.88 11.48
C PHE A 965 -10.45 -5.80 12.69
N HIS A 966 -9.26 -6.35 12.88
CA HIS A 966 -8.87 -7.11 14.06
C HIS A 966 -8.22 -6.18 15.09
N TRP A 967 -8.64 -6.29 16.35
CA TRP A 967 -8.11 -5.50 17.45
C TRP A 967 -7.91 -6.35 18.71
N GLU A 968 -6.77 -6.18 19.37
CA GLU A 968 -6.46 -6.87 20.63
C GLU A 968 -6.58 -5.92 21.83
N SER A 969 -7.36 -6.35 22.83
CA SER A 969 -7.54 -5.58 24.07
C SER A 969 -6.30 -5.60 24.97
N GLN A 970 -6.30 -4.76 26.01
CA GLN A 970 -5.22 -4.72 27.00
C GLN A 970 -5.10 -6.08 27.72
N ASN A 971 -3.88 -6.55 27.99
CA ASN A 971 -3.61 -7.90 28.53
C ASN A 971 -4.42 -8.31 29.79
N ALA A 972 -4.94 -7.36 30.58
CA ALA A 972 -5.76 -7.63 31.78
C ALA A 972 -7.28 -7.72 31.50
N THR A 973 -7.74 -7.22 30.35
CA THR A 973 -9.15 -7.21 29.92
C THR A 973 -9.59 -8.63 29.56
N SER A 974 -10.73 -9.06 30.12
CA SER A 974 -11.36 -10.36 29.82
C SER A 974 -12.87 -10.25 29.55
N PRO A 975 -13.52 -11.24 28.91
CA PRO A 975 -14.94 -11.16 28.57
C PRO A 975 -15.87 -10.94 29.78
N GLY A 976 -15.47 -11.42 30.96
CA GLY A 976 -16.21 -11.20 32.22
C GLY A 976 -16.06 -9.81 32.84
N SER A 977 -15.05 -9.03 32.44
CA SER A 977 -14.73 -7.71 32.98
C SER A 977 -15.76 -6.64 32.56
N THR A 978 -15.84 -5.54 33.31
CA THR A 978 -16.72 -4.39 32.98
C THR A 978 -16.37 -3.74 31.64
N THR A 979 -15.08 -3.73 31.28
CA THR A 979 -14.61 -3.24 29.98
C THR A 979 -14.92 -4.23 28.86
N GLY A 980 -14.63 -5.52 29.04
CA GLY A 980 -14.96 -6.56 28.05
C GLY A 980 -16.46 -6.62 27.74
N LYS A 981 -17.33 -6.58 28.75
CA LYS A 981 -18.79 -6.55 28.55
C LYS A 981 -19.28 -5.36 27.72
N ARG A 982 -18.66 -4.18 27.90
CA ARG A 982 -19.00 -2.95 27.16
C ARG A 982 -18.62 -3.03 25.66
N TYR A 983 -17.64 -3.86 25.31
CA TYR A 983 -17.27 -4.16 23.92
C TYR A 983 -18.13 -5.28 23.31
N LEU A 984 -18.42 -6.33 24.09
CA LEU A 984 -19.08 -7.55 23.59
C LEU A 984 -20.62 -7.45 23.57
N ASP A 985 -21.23 -6.61 24.40
CA ASP A 985 -22.68 -6.40 24.46
C ASP A 985 -23.03 -4.90 24.38
N MET A 986 -22.69 -4.30 23.24
CA MET A 986 -22.92 -2.88 22.96
C MET A 986 -24.40 -2.49 22.99
N ALA A 987 -25.30 -3.41 22.62
CA ALA A 987 -26.72 -3.13 22.46
C ALA A 987 -27.43 -2.90 23.80
N THR A 988 -27.12 -3.68 24.85
CA THR A 988 -27.73 -3.48 26.17
C THR A 988 -27.09 -2.32 26.95
N HIS A 989 -25.79 -2.06 26.74
CA HIS A 989 -25.05 -0.98 27.40
C HIS A 989 -25.18 0.39 26.71
N GLY A 990 -25.70 0.43 25.49
CA GLY A 990 -25.78 1.65 24.67
C GLY A 990 -24.42 2.21 24.24
N SER A 991 -23.35 1.42 24.39
CA SER A 991 -21.97 1.81 24.06
C SER A 991 -21.73 1.82 22.56
N LYS A 992 -20.82 2.70 22.13
CA LYS A 992 -20.36 2.84 20.75
C LYS A 992 -18.85 2.74 20.74
N VAL A 993 -18.28 2.11 19.72
CA VAL A 993 -16.83 2.05 19.52
C VAL A 993 -16.48 2.86 18.28
N LEU A 994 -15.50 3.74 18.40
CA LEU A 994 -14.86 4.46 17.30
C LEU A 994 -13.41 4.02 17.19
N ILE A 995 -12.98 3.59 15.99
CA ILE A 995 -11.58 3.24 15.73
C ILE A 995 -10.86 4.41 15.06
N PHE A 996 -9.70 4.76 15.62
CA PHE A 996 -8.77 5.76 15.13
C PHE A 996 -7.42 5.06 14.88
N THR A 997 -7.01 4.92 13.61
CA THR A 997 -5.76 4.26 13.23
C THR A 997 -4.70 5.27 12.80
N ARG A 998 -3.44 4.94 13.05
CA ARG A 998 -2.27 5.52 12.37
C ARG A 998 -1.25 4.43 12.15
N ASP A 999 -0.36 4.66 11.19
CA ASP A 999 0.78 3.80 10.92
C ASP A 999 1.78 3.79 12.10
N THR A 1000 2.64 4.80 12.15
CA THR A 1000 3.78 4.98 13.07
C THR A 1000 3.47 6.03 14.15
N ALA A 1001 4.38 6.22 15.11
CA ALA A 1001 4.14 7.13 16.23
C ALA A 1001 4.45 8.60 15.89
N ASP A 1002 5.65 8.84 15.36
CA ASP A 1002 6.10 10.09 14.74
C ASP A 1002 6.57 9.74 13.32
N ASP A 1003 6.30 10.61 12.34
CA ASP A 1003 6.67 10.31 10.94
C ASP A 1003 8.18 10.41 10.68
N GLU A 1004 8.60 10.14 9.44
CA GLU A 1004 10.00 10.32 9.02
C GLU A 1004 10.57 11.73 9.29
N THR A 1005 9.73 12.72 9.55
CA THR A 1005 10.11 14.10 9.85
C THR A 1005 10.30 14.36 11.35
N GLY A 1006 9.84 13.45 12.22
CA GLY A 1006 9.80 13.64 13.68
C GLY A 1006 8.60 14.47 14.12
N LEU A 1007 7.53 14.51 13.31
CA LEU A 1007 6.25 15.10 13.65
C LEU A 1007 5.24 14.00 13.97
N THR A 1008 4.55 14.12 15.10
CA THR A 1008 3.59 13.11 15.56
C THR A 1008 2.46 12.88 14.57
N VAL A 1009 2.32 11.62 14.15
CA VAL A 1009 1.33 11.22 13.15
C VAL A 1009 -0.08 11.33 13.77
N PRO A 1010 -1.01 12.06 13.13
CA PRO A 1010 -2.42 12.09 13.56
C PRO A 1010 -3.08 10.73 13.31
N TYR A 1011 -4.21 10.48 13.95
CA TYR A 1011 -5.00 9.27 13.70
C TYR A 1011 -6.11 9.54 12.68
N THR A 1012 -6.20 8.72 11.64
CA THR A 1012 -7.35 8.65 10.73
C THR A 1012 -8.53 8.03 11.47
N CYS A 1013 -9.68 8.71 11.49
CA CYS A 1013 -10.91 8.17 12.06
C CYS A 1013 -11.53 7.15 11.08
N LEU A 1014 -11.44 5.84 11.34
CA LEU A 1014 -12.16 4.85 10.55
C LEU A 1014 -13.68 4.92 10.78
N GLY A 1015 -14.08 5.45 11.94
CA GLY A 1015 -15.46 5.70 12.31
C GLY A 1015 -16.04 4.60 13.21
N GLN A 1016 -17.36 4.44 13.16
CA GLN A 1016 -18.07 3.52 14.04
C GLN A 1016 -18.01 2.07 13.53
N VAL A 1017 -17.79 1.16 14.47
CA VAL A 1017 -17.84 -0.30 14.25
C VAL A 1017 -19.01 -0.97 14.95
N ASP A 1018 -19.34 -2.17 14.48
CA ASP A 1018 -20.21 -3.17 15.09
C ASP A 1018 -19.41 -4.45 15.40
N TYR A 1019 -19.76 -5.14 16.48
CA TYR A 1019 -19.10 -6.38 16.90
C TYR A 1019 -19.44 -7.56 15.96
N VAL A 1020 -18.44 -8.41 15.65
CA VAL A 1020 -18.62 -9.64 14.85
C VAL A 1020 -18.36 -10.89 15.69
N GLN A 1021 -17.13 -11.05 16.20
CA GLN A 1021 -16.68 -12.24 16.94
C GLN A 1021 -15.49 -11.90 17.86
N HIS A 1022 -15.19 -12.77 18.82
CA HIS A 1022 -13.99 -12.66 19.65
C HIS A 1022 -13.39 -14.03 20.00
N SER A 1023 -12.13 -14.01 20.43
CA SER A 1023 -11.42 -15.14 21.03
C SER A 1023 -10.48 -14.66 22.15
N GLY A 1024 -9.88 -15.59 22.90
CA GLY A 1024 -8.99 -15.29 24.03
C GLY A 1024 -9.71 -14.90 25.33
N GLU A 1025 -9.05 -15.15 26.47
CA GLU A 1025 -9.56 -14.73 27.79
C GLU A 1025 -8.81 -13.49 28.32
N ARG A 1026 -7.48 -13.45 28.20
CA ARG A 1026 -6.62 -12.35 28.66
C ARG A 1026 -5.38 -12.24 27.75
N PRO A 1027 -5.34 -11.28 26.81
CA PRO A 1027 -6.42 -10.37 26.41
C PRO A 1027 -7.54 -11.07 25.62
N ILE A 1028 -8.59 -10.29 25.33
CA ILE A 1028 -9.58 -10.59 24.28
C ILE A 1028 -9.04 -10.08 22.94
N ALA A 1029 -9.10 -10.91 21.89
CA ALA A 1029 -8.94 -10.50 20.49
C ALA A 1029 -10.33 -10.40 19.84
N ILE A 1030 -10.64 -9.29 19.16
CA ILE A 1030 -11.99 -8.98 18.65
C ILE A 1030 -11.93 -8.64 17.15
N THR A 1031 -12.84 -9.22 16.37
CA THR A 1031 -13.13 -8.78 14.99
C THR A 1031 -14.28 -7.77 15.00
N TRP A 1032 -14.00 -6.60 14.43
CA TRP A 1032 -14.94 -5.50 14.27
C TRP A 1032 -15.34 -5.33 12.80
N LYS A 1033 -16.61 -5.07 12.53
CA LYS A 1033 -17.07 -4.61 11.21
C LYS A 1033 -17.25 -3.09 11.21
N LEU A 1034 -16.61 -2.42 10.28
CA LEU A 1034 -16.77 -0.98 10.04
C LEU A 1034 -18.09 -0.68 9.32
N ARG A 1035 -18.77 0.39 9.74
CA ARG A 1035 -19.99 0.91 9.08
C ARG A 1035 -19.71 1.69 7.79
N ARG A 1036 -18.43 1.90 7.48
CA ARG A 1036 -17.92 2.51 6.24
C ARG A 1036 -16.61 1.79 5.89
N PRO A 1037 -16.42 1.26 4.67
CA PRO A 1037 -15.15 0.66 4.27
C PRO A 1037 -13.99 1.66 4.37
N MET A 1038 -12.80 1.19 4.74
CA MET A 1038 -11.59 2.01 4.86
C MET A 1038 -11.17 2.63 3.51
N PRO A 1039 -10.48 3.79 3.50
CA PRO A 1039 -9.72 4.25 2.32
C PRO A 1039 -8.73 3.18 1.84
N ALA A 1040 -8.45 3.13 0.53
CA ALA A 1040 -7.58 2.12 -0.05
C ALA A 1040 -6.14 2.16 0.49
N ASP A 1041 -5.57 3.36 0.69
CA ASP A 1041 -4.22 3.56 1.23
C ASP A 1041 -4.14 3.19 2.72
N VAL A 1042 -5.17 3.55 3.50
CA VAL A 1042 -5.29 3.19 4.92
C VAL A 1042 -5.51 1.69 5.09
N TYR A 1043 -6.29 1.05 4.20
CA TYR A 1043 -6.45 -0.40 4.15
C TYR A 1043 -5.14 -1.09 3.78
N ALA A 1044 -4.45 -0.67 2.72
CA ALA A 1044 -3.17 -1.23 2.31
C ALA A 1044 -2.14 -1.16 3.45
N THR A 1045 -2.05 -0.01 4.13
CA THR A 1045 -1.19 0.17 5.32
C THR A 1045 -1.57 -0.78 6.45
N ALA A 1046 -2.87 -0.90 6.77
CA ALA A 1046 -3.36 -1.76 7.84
C ALA A 1046 -3.37 -3.27 7.49
N ALA A 1047 -3.27 -3.63 6.21
CA ALA A 1047 -3.26 -5.00 5.71
C ALA A 1047 -1.85 -5.51 5.37
N ALA A 1048 -0.88 -4.64 5.06
CA ALA A 1048 0.54 -5.01 4.98
C ALA A 1048 1.06 -5.51 6.33
N VAL A 1049 0.51 -4.97 7.42
CA VAL A 1049 0.63 -5.41 8.82
C VAL A 1049 0.10 -6.84 9.05
N ALA A 1050 -0.61 -7.45 8.09
CA ALA A 1050 -1.08 -8.85 8.16
C ALA A 1050 -0.25 -9.82 7.30
N GLN A 1051 0.76 -9.33 6.56
CA GLN A 1051 1.49 -10.05 5.51
C GLN A 1051 2.97 -10.29 5.85
#